data_AF-A0A7C4UVV2-F1
#
_entry.id   AF-A0A7C4UVV2-F1
#
_cell.length_a   1.000
_cell.length_b   1.000
_cell.length_c   1.000
_cell.angle_alpha   90.00
_cell.angle_beta   90.00
_cell.angle_gamma   90.00
#
_symmetry.space_group_name_H-M   'P 1'
#
loop_
_entity.id
_entity.type
_entity.pdbx_description
1 polymer ?
#
loop_
_entity_poly.entity_id
_entity_poly.type
_entity_poly.pdbx_seq_one_letter_code
_entity_poly.pdbx_strand_id
1 'polypeptide(L)'
;MTRSNKNLFIALLLCGLFLGARSAFAEKSIAPAQAVTPFLYPPYPGRASQESIFDHSTPNYTYDNRVLAFSGKEANKNCPSPAPPGVPPPVAGVCSAGDGIYWSYSLADWVAYDGHDGVDYGISYRPIYAAADADQVVYAGWWDPQNHKINLGIYVRLHHSNGYNTYYGHMSSVAVQACSTPGCTFLPHGTMLGISGNTGLSTGPHLHFLVRNPSGRSVDPYGWTGTGADPWTHNQKESLWIAYPALTFYGAQIYPSGEQLAYPAAPATGIIVDDGSVNFTESPASCWTITSAGSAQGNSFRYSKPRTSPASCSAQWAIPAGSASGVYSLYVRIPAVRATTEGALYSIRHAEKTDQVVVNQAVFPNAFYVTDGWVYIGRYNFTGEGDEYIELTNRTQDEAASIADLFVGADAVRFVFQGNTTPTPPGPVTSTPTVTATLTRTATISPTPTRTFTPSSTVSPTLSRTPTITRTPTITRTPTATPTGTLSKTPTSTRTSTHTPRPTITPQYTRIKLFFANRIRYNANTPPIEVAGTRYVKSDNLYKYTLDEFFKGPGATERYSYGWIGVYNGFTGYSSLEVNNGVAQVFLTGVCTSEGKTFNIADLITLNLKQFPAIQFVKIYDENGLTQTPNGLSDSEPRCLSEFKTPTPTQTRTATPTRTPTRTPTPTHTRRPTVTPMYVQVKVYFVSRTRYNANTPPFEVNGIRWARTNNVIPTVLDEYFKGPGATERTSFGWIALYNGFTGYSRFEMIDSTAHVYLKGACSSDGRDFTIANLLILNLKQFPEVRFVKIYDENGSTQNPLGLADSIPACLLP
;
A
#
# COMPACT_ATOMS: atom_id res chain seq x y z
N MET A 1 -71.83 5.81 8.29
CA MET A 1 -73.06 5.38 9.01
C MET A 1 -72.93 3.89 9.37
N THR A 2 -73.64 3.41 10.41
CA THR A 2 -74.02 1.99 10.69
C THR A 2 -73.03 0.85 10.38
N ARG A 3 -72.51 0.13 11.39
CA ARG A 3 -73.10 -1.10 12.01
C ARG A 3 -73.50 -2.18 10.97
N SER A 4 -72.86 -3.36 10.88
CA SER A 4 -72.65 -4.46 11.88
C SER A 4 -73.86 -5.42 12.02
N ASN A 5 -73.61 -6.73 11.79
CA ASN A 5 -74.40 -7.96 12.12
C ASN A 5 -74.00 -9.09 11.13
N LYS A 6 -73.91 -10.41 11.42
CA LYS A 6 -74.15 -11.33 12.57
C LYS A 6 -72.99 -12.39 12.55
N ASN A 7 -72.44 -12.92 13.64
CA ASN A 7 -72.96 -13.77 14.74
C ASN A 7 -73.38 -15.21 14.35
N LEU A 8 -72.65 -16.25 14.82
CA LEU A 8 -73.16 -17.25 15.80
C LEU A 8 -72.08 -18.17 16.42
N PHE A 9 -72.16 -18.34 17.76
CA PHE A 9 -71.73 -19.40 18.71
C PHE A 9 -70.86 -20.60 18.23
N ILE A 10 -69.79 -21.07 18.91
CA ILE A 10 -69.51 -21.36 20.36
C ILE A 10 -70.20 -22.63 20.92
N ALA A 11 -69.42 -23.71 21.14
CA ALA A 11 -69.30 -24.45 22.43
C ALA A 11 -68.75 -25.90 22.27
N LEU A 12 -67.61 -26.22 22.90
CA LEU A 12 -67.39 -27.35 23.84
C LEU A 12 -65.91 -27.53 24.20
N LEU A 13 -65.64 -28.20 25.33
CA LEU A 13 -64.31 -28.32 25.94
C LEU A 13 -63.98 -29.79 26.26
N LEU A 14 -62.71 -30.19 26.10
CA LEU A 14 -62.06 -31.37 26.71
C LEU A 14 -62.79 -32.74 26.61
N CYS A 15 -62.35 -33.61 25.70
CA CYS A 15 -61.40 -34.70 26.03
C CYS A 15 -61.36 -35.78 24.92
N GLY A 16 -60.15 -36.25 24.54
CA GLY A 16 -59.97 -37.44 23.70
C GLY A 16 -59.02 -37.28 22.50
N LEU A 17 -58.35 -38.39 22.14
CA LEU A 17 -57.58 -38.60 20.90
C LEU A 17 -56.38 -37.65 20.63
N PHE A 18 -55.34 -37.78 21.45
CA PHE A 18 -53.96 -37.56 20.99
C PHE A 18 -53.58 -38.64 19.97
N LEU A 19 -53.41 -38.30 18.69
CA LEU A 19 -52.49 -38.94 17.72
C LEU A 19 -52.55 -38.27 16.34
N GLY A 20 -51.42 -38.18 15.62
CA GLY A 20 -51.46 -38.29 14.15
C GLY A 20 -51.18 -37.07 13.26
N ALA A 21 -50.43 -36.03 13.68
CA ALA A 21 -49.88 -35.05 12.72
C ALA A 21 -48.52 -34.48 13.18
N ARG A 22 -47.42 -35.19 12.91
CA ARG A 22 -46.06 -34.61 13.04
C ARG A 22 -45.77 -33.74 11.82
N SER A 23 -45.85 -32.42 11.97
CA SER A 23 -45.33 -31.47 10.99
C SER A 23 -43.83 -31.72 10.80
N ALA A 24 -43.44 -32.25 9.64
CA ALA A 24 -42.05 -32.48 9.30
C ALA A 24 -41.35 -31.15 8.98
N PHE A 25 -41.01 -30.39 10.02
CA PHE A 25 -39.92 -29.43 9.95
C PHE A 25 -38.64 -30.23 9.69
N ALA A 26 -38.32 -30.41 8.41
CA ALA A 26 -36.98 -30.79 8.02
C ALA A 26 -36.05 -29.66 8.47
N GLU A 27 -35.31 -29.89 9.55
CA GLU A 27 -34.10 -29.12 9.82
C GLU A 27 -33.25 -29.21 8.56
N LYS A 28 -33.18 -28.12 7.79
CA LYS A 28 -32.29 -28.02 6.65
C LYS A 28 -30.89 -28.01 7.22
N SER A 29 -30.31 -29.20 7.35
CA SER A 29 -29.01 -29.41 7.95
C SER A 29 -28.04 -28.40 7.37
N ILE A 30 -27.47 -27.57 8.25
CA ILE A 30 -26.43 -26.63 7.86
C ILE A 30 -25.30 -27.53 7.35
N ALA A 31 -25.09 -27.54 6.03
CA ALA A 31 -23.99 -28.27 5.44
C ALA A 31 -22.72 -27.79 6.15
N PRO A 32 -21.85 -28.71 6.64
CA PRO A 32 -20.65 -28.31 7.35
C PRO A 32 -19.88 -27.35 6.43
N ALA A 33 -19.45 -26.21 6.98
CA ALA A 33 -18.83 -25.12 6.21
C ALA A 33 -17.80 -25.71 5.25
N GLN A 34 -18.15 -25.71 3.96
CA GLN A 34 -17.41 -26.48 2.96
C GLN A 34 -16.05 -25.82 2.83
N ALA A 35 -14.98 -26.52 3.21
CA ALA A 35 -13.63 -25.96 3.23
C ALA A 35 -13.29 -25.45 1.82
N VAL A 36 -13.32 -24.12 1.66
CA VAL A 36 -13.18 -23.49 0.35
C VAL A 36 -11.72 -23.55 -0.03
N THR A 37 -11.42 -24.20 -1.15
CA THR A 37 -10.08 -24.17 -1.73
C THR A 37 -9.67 -22.71 -1.93
N PRO A 38 -8.52 -22.27 -1.40
CA PRO A 38 -8.02 -20.92 -1.65
C PRO A 38 -7.98 -20.64 -3.15
N PHE A 39 -8.32 -19.42 -3.55
CA PHE A 39 -8.47 -19.04 -4.96
C PHE A 39 -7.99 -17.62 -5.30
N LEU A 40 -7.56 -16.85 -4.30
CA LEU A 40 -7.10 -15.46 -4.46
C LEU A 40 -5.57 -15.36 -4.62
N TYR A 41 -5.16 -14.40 -5.46
CA TYR A 41 -3.80 -13.99 -5.78
C TYR A 41 -3.65 -12.46 -5.61
N PRO A 42 -2.43 -11.91 -5.45
CA PRO A 42 -2.25 -10.51 -5.07
C PRO A 42 -2.90 -9.51 -6.06
N PRO A 43 -3.80 -8.62 -5.61
CA PRO A 43 -4.56 -7.72 -6.50
C PRO A 43 -3.76 -6.48 -6.95
N TYR A 44 -2.43 -6.48 -6.86
CA TYR A 44 -1.57 -5.37 -7.25
C TYR A 44 -0.09 -5.78 -7.46
N PRO A 45 0.67 -5.02 -8.26
CA PRO A 45 2.12 -5.13 -8.34
C PRO A 45 2.81 -4.40 -7.19
N GLY A 46 4.03 -4.79 -6.82
CA GLY A 46 4.79 -4.19 -5.72
C GLY A 46 4.26 -4.56 -4.33
N ARG A 47 4.79 -3.91 -3.28
CA ARG A 47 4.25 -3.99 -1.91
C ARG A 47 3.21 -2.92 -1.63
N ALA A 48 2.22 -3.21 -0.81
CA ALA A 48 1.31 -2.20 -0.25
C ALA A 48 1.54 -2.01 1.25
N SER A 49 1.04 -0.91 1.81
CA SER A 49 0.73 -0.87 3.23
C SER A 49 -0.40 -1.83 3.57
N GLN A 50 -0.45 -2.25 4.82
CA GLN A 50 -1.71 -2.55 5.51
C GLN A 50 -2.19 -1.24 6.16
N GLU A 51 -3.25 -0.59 5.63
CA GLU A 51 -3.79 0.66 6.20
C GLU A 51 -4.96 0.38 7.17
N SER A 52 -5.84 -0.57 6.81
CA SER A 52 -6.96 -1.05 7.63
C SER A 52 -7.08 -2.57 7.57
N ILE A 53 -7.99 -3.14 8.36
CA ILE A 53 -8.27 -4.57 8.43
C ILE A 53 -9.77 -4.84 8.35
N PHE A 54 -10.16 -6.10 8.10
CA PHE A 54 -11.55 -6.55 8.28
C PHE A 54 -11.86 -6.65 9.78
N ASP A 55 -13.01 -6.12 10.21
CA ASP A 55 -13.46 -6.19 11.60
C ASP A 55 -14.34 -7.43 11.82
N HIS A 56 -13.89 -8.37 12.66
CA HIS A 56 -14.67 -9.54 13.04
C HIS A 56 -15.74 -9.25 14.11
N SER A 57 -15.92 -8.00 14.55
CA SER A 57 -17.00 -7.58 15.44
C SER A 57 -18.28 -7.31 14.63
N THR A 58 -18.24 -6.31 13.75
CA THR A 58 -19.42 -5.75 13.06
C THR A 58 -19.09 -5.26 11.63
N PRO A 59 -18.69 -6.14 10.69
CA PRO A 59 -18.23 -5.76 9.34
C PRO A 59 -19.38 -5.27 8.44
N ASN A 60 -19.83 -4.04 8.69
CA ASN A 60 -20.94 -3.36 8.03
C ASN A 60 -20.96 -1.83 8.26
N TYR A 61 -19.85 -1.25 8.73
CA TYR A 61 -19.66 0.16 9.13
C TYR A 61 -20.56 0.66 10.28
N THR A 62 -21.17 -0.24 11.06
CA THR A 62 -21.79 0.12 12.34
C THR A 62 -20.75 0.15 13.44
N TYR A 63 -20.60 1.29 14.13
CA TYR A 63 -19.62 1.41 15.21
C TYR A 63 -20.08 0.72 16.50
N ASP A 64 -19.49 -0.43 16.83
CA ASP A 64 -19.68 -1.09 18.13
C ASP A 64 -18.68 -0.58 19.20
N ASN A 65 -17.73 0.28 18.79
CA ASN A 65 -16.64 0.89 19.58
C ASN A 65 -15.43 -0.03 19.82
N ARG A 66 -15.30 -1.09 19.02
CA ARG A 66 -14.25 -2.11 19.03
C ARG A 66 -13.63 -2.23 17.63
N VAL A 67 -12.49 -2.92 17.52
CA VAL A 67 -12.06 -3.56 16.26
C VAL A 67 -11.45 -4.91 16.62
N LEU A 68 -11.85 -5.98 15.94
CA LEU A 68 -11.37 -7.33 16.17
C LEU A 68 -10.69 -7.90 14.93
N ALA A 69 -9.36 -8.02 14.98
CA ALA A 69 -8.58 -8.63 13.91
C ALA A 69 -8.80 -10.14 13.83
N PHE A 70 -8.63 -10.72 12.64
CA PHE A 70 -8.73 -12.17 12.37
C PHE A 70 -7.89 -13.08 13.31
N SER A 71 -6.89 -12.52 14.01
CA SER A 71 -6.08 -13.20 15.02
C SER A 71 -6.69 -13.20 16.43
N GLY A 72 -7.95 -12.77 16.58
CA GLY A 72 -8.61 -12.58 17.87
C GLY A 72 -8.01 -11.44 18.71
N LYS A 73 -7.18 -10.58 18.11
CA LYS A 73 -6.58 -9.42 18.75
C LYS A 73 -7.45 -8.20 18.58
N GLU A 74 -7.58 -7.43 19.66
CA GLU A 74 -8.67 -6.47 19.83
C GLU A 74 -8.14 -5.06 20.10
N ALA A 75 -8.80 -4.06 19.53
CA ALA A 75 -8.68 -2.65 19.85
C ALA A 75 -10.01 -2.13 20.43
N ASN A 76 -9.94 -1.14 21.32
CA ASN A 76 -11.12 -0.56 21.98
C ASN A 76 -11.03 0.96 22.06
N LYS A 77 -12.12 1.65 21.75
CA LYS A 77 -12.24 3.12 21.83
C LYS A 77 -11.88 3.69 23.20
N ASN A 78 -12.34 3.01 24.24
CA ASN A 78 -12.08 3.35 25.63
C ASN A 78 -10.94 2.47 26.16
N CYS A 79 -9.93 3.07 26.82
CA CYS A 79 -8.88 2.26 27.46
C CYS A 79 -9.47 1.40 28.59
N PRO A 80 -9.20 0.09 28.64
CA PRO A 80 -9.70 -0.75 29.73
C PRO A 80 -9.07 -0.35 31.08
N SER A 81 -9.83 -0.55 32.16
CA SER A 81 -9.40 -0.28 33.53
C SER A 81 -9.70 -1.50 34.42
N PRO A 82 -8.69 -2.17 35.02
CA PRO A 82 -7.25 -1.94 34.83
C PRO A 82 -6.80 -2.23 33.39
N ALA A 83 -5.68 -1.62 32.99
CA ALA A 83 -5.12 -1.84 31.65
C ALA A 83 -4.67 -3.31 31.47
N PRO A 84 -4.90 -3.92 30.30
CA PRO A 84 -4.56 -5.32 30.05
C PRO A 84 -3.05 -5.51 29.82
N PRO A 85 -2.52 -6.74 29.95
CA PRO A 85 -1.15 -7.06 29.56
C PRO A 85 -0.89 -6.72 28.08
N GLY A 86 0.14 -5.93 27.81
CA GLY A 86 0.45 -5.45 26.46
C GLY A 86 1.24 -4.14 26.50
N VAL A 87 1.26 -3.43 25.37
CA VAL A 87 1.89 -2.10 25.27
C VAL A 87 0.82 -1.02 25.46
N PRO A 88 1.02 -0.04 26.38
CA PRO A 88 0.07 1.05 26.57
C PRO A 88 0.04 2.00 25.36
N PRO A 89 -1.05 2.75 25.16
CA PRO A 89 -1.15 3.73 24.08
C PRO A 89 -0.07 4.81 24.17
N PRO A 90 0.33 5.44 23.04
CA PRO A 90 1.36 6.48 22.99
C PRO A 90 1.08 7.70 23.89
N VAL A 91 -0.19 7.95 24.21
CA VAL A 91 -0.62 8.87 25.26
C VAL A 91 -1.48 8.08 26.25
N ALA A 92 -1.08 8.06 27.52
CA ALA A 92 -1.76 7.29 28.56
C ALA A 92 -3.23 7.71 28.68
N GLY A 93 -4.15 6.72 28.64
CA GLY A 93 -5.59 6.95 28.69
C GLY A 93 -6.25 7.30 27.34
N VAL A 94 -5.50 7.41 26.24
CA VAL A 94 -6.03 7.72 24.91
C VAL A 94 -5.99 6.48 24.02
N CYS A 95 -7.10 5.74 23.95
CA CYS A 95 -7.23 4.53 23.10
C CYS A 95 -8.11 4.75 21.86
N SER A 96 -8.52 5.98 21.59
CA SER A 96 -9.20 6.38 20.34
C SER A 96 -8.46 7.55 19.71
N ALA A 97 -8.22 7.47 18.40
CA ALA A 97 -7.63 8.54 17.60
C ALA A 97 -8.69 9.39 16.86
N GLY A 98 -9.97 9.02 16.96
CA GLY A 98 -11.05 9.49 16.09
C GLY A 98 -11.43 8.45 15.03
N ASP A 99 -12.47 8.74 14.25
CA ASP A 99 -12.80 8.10 12.97
C ASP A 99 -12.78 6.55 12.94
N GLY A 100 -13.16 5.89 14.04
CA GLY A 100 -13.17 4.43 14.17
C GLY A 100 -11.79 3.79 14.33
N ILE A 101 -10.75 4.56 14.65
CA ILE A 101 -9.36 4.10 14.82
C ILE A 101 -9.03 3.96 16.31
N TYR A 102 -8.75 2.74 16.78
CA TYR A 102 -8.56 2.42 18.20
C TYR A 102 -7.22 1.74 18.51
N TRP A 103 -6.75 1.85 19.76
CA TRP A 103 -5.49 1.24 20.19
C TRP A 103 -5.67 -0.22 20.62
N SER A 104 -4.79 -1.10 20.13
CA SER A 104 -4.68 -2.49 20.59
C SER A 104 -3.42 -2.71 21.41
N TYR A 105 -3.62 -3.01 22.70
CA TYR A 105 -2.54 -3.36 23.63
C TYR A 105 -1.78 -4.64 23.22
N SER A 106 -2.44 -5.58 22.54
CA SER A 106 -1.88 -6.89 22.16
C SER A 106 -1.26 -6.93 20.76
N LEU A 107 -1.49 -5.90 19.94
CA LEU A 107 -0.74 -5.60 18.72
C LEU A 107 0.38 -4.59 18.97
N ALA A 108 0.23 -3.71 19.98
CA ALA A 108 1.05 -2.52 20.20
C ALA A 108 0.92 -1.50 19.05
N ASP A 109 -0.28 -1.38 18.49
CA ASP A 109 -0.55 -0.57 17.30
C ASP A 109 -1.97 0.02 17.30
N TRP A 110 -2.19 1.00 16.43
CA TRP A 110 -3.53 1.48 16.07
C TRP A 110 -4.17 0.54 15.06
N VAL A 111 -5.48 0.32 15.19
CA VAL A 111 -6.27 -0.56 14.34
C VAL A 111 -7.43 0.24 13.76
N ALA A 112 -7.59 0.15 12.43
CA ALA A 112 -8.62 0.81 11.64
C ALA A 112 -9.38 -0.26 10.82
N TYR A 113 -10.69 -0.18 10.58
CA TYR A 113 -11.67 0.75 11.15
C TYR A 113 -12.78 -0.02 11.88
N ASP A 114 -13.40 0.61 12.89
CA ASP A 114 -14.61 0.14 13.57
C ASP A 114 -15.69 -0.24 12.55
N GLY A 115 -16.04 -1.54 12.51
CA GLY A 115 -16.99 -2.13 11.57
C GLY A 115 -16.56 -2.28 10.11
N HIS A 116 -15.27 -2.21 9.76
CA HIS A 116 -14.81 -2.31 8.37
C HIS A 116 -15.09 -3.68 7.70
N ASP A 117 -15.69 -3.70 6.50
CA ASP A 117 -16.11 -4.96 5.81
C ASP A 117 -15.17 -5.50 4.73
N GLY A 118 -13.99 -4.89 4.56
CA GLY A 118 -12.94 -5.30 3.62
C GLY A 118 -11.52 -5.16 4.19
N VAL A 119 -10.52 -4.97 3.34
CA VAL A 119 -9.13 -4.71 3.73
C VAL A 119 -8.55 -3.59 2.86
N ASP A 120 -8.02 -2.53 3.49
CA ASP A 120 -7.43 -1.40 2.75
C ASP A 120 -5.92 -1.54 2.58
N TYR A 121 -5.51 -1.66 1.32
CA TYR A 121 -4.12 -1.77 0.90
C TYR A 121 -3.59 -0.43 0.42
N GLY A 122 -2.49 0.04 1.02
CA GLY A 122 -1.90 1.35 0.79
C GLY A 122 -1.20 1.53 -0.55
N ILE A 123 -1.98 1.53 -1.63
CA ILE A 123 -1.52 1.73 -3.01
C ILE A 123 -2.08 3.03 -3.59
N SER A 124 -1.37 4.16 -3.44
CA SER A 124 -1.77 5.36 -4.19
C SER A 124 -1.39 5.25 -5.65
N TYR A 125 -2.40 5.38 -6.52
CA TYR A 125 -2.31 5.52 -7.98
C TYR A 125 -1.39 4.49 -8.66
N ARG A 126 -1.71 3.20 -8.48
CA ARG A 126 -0.98 2.04 -9.03
C ARG A 126 -1.95 1.05 -9.69
N PRO A 127 -1.47 0.12 -10.54
CA PRO A 127 -2.32 -0.91 -11.14
C PRO A 127 -3.04 -1.76 -10.10
N ILE A 128 -4.30 -2.05 -10.38
CA ILE A 128 -5.10 -3.06 -9.68
C ILE A 128 -5.29 -4.26 -10.61
N TYR A 129 -5.17 -5.47 -10.07
CA TYR A 129 -5.38 -6.73 -10.77
C TYR A 129 -6.59 -7.49 -10.25
N ALA A 130 -7.22 -8.29 -11.11
CA ALA A 130 -8.15 -9.33 -10.69
C ALA A 130 -7.44 -10.30 -9.74
N ALA A 131 -7.95 -10.44 -8.51
CA ALA A 131 -7.41 -11.37 -7.51
C ALA A 131 -7.67 -12.84 -7.86
N ALA A 132 -8.67 -13.12 -8.68
CA ALA A 132 -9.04 -14.48 -9.08
C ALA A 132 -9.65 -14.47 -10.49
N ASP A 133 -9.60 -15.62 -11.16
CA ASP A 133 -10.29 -15.84 -12.43
C ASP A 133 -11.78 -15.56 -12.28
N ALA A 134 -12.32 -14.70 -13.15
CA ALA A 134 -13.71 -14.26 -13.11
C ALA A 134 -14.44 -14.63 -14.40
N ASP A 135 -15.69 -15.07 -14.24
CA ASP A 135 -16.64 -15.37 -15.32
C ASP A 135 -17.63 -14.22 -15.57
N GLN A 136 -17.60 -13.17 -14.75
CA GLN A 136 -18.35 -11.94 -14.97
C GLN A 136 -17.60 -10.73 -14.38
N VAL A 137 -17.53 -9.64 -15.15
CA VAL A 137 -17.43 -8.30 -14.57
C VAL A 137 -18.86 -7.85 -14.31
N VAL A 138 -19.28 -7.86 -13.06
CA VAL A 138 -20.66 -7.53 -12.65
C VAL A 138 -20.88 -6.02 -12.65
N TYR A 139 -19.85 -5.25 -12.30
CA TYR A 139 -19.89 -3.79 -12.32
C TYR A 139 -18.50 -3.19 -12.57
N ALA A 140 -18.46 -2.03 -13.22
CA ALA A 140 -17.25 -1.28 -13.53
C ALA A 140 -17.63 0.22 -13.69
N GLY A 141 -17.33 1.06 -12.70
CA GLY A 141 -17.69 2.50 -12.75
C GLY A 141 -17.90 3.15 -11.37
N TRP A 142 -18.50 4.35 -11.36
CA TRP A 142 -18.87 5.05 -10.13
C TRP A 142 -20.05 4.39 -9.40
N TRP A 143 -19.91 4.18 -8.09
CA TRP A 143 -21.00 3.75 -7.20
C TRP A 143 -22.24 4.64 -7.31
N ASP A 144 -22.02 5.96 -7.28
CA ASP A 144 -23.02 6.98 -7.54
C ASP A 144 -22.38 8.03 -8.48
N PRO A 145 -22.70 8.03 -9.78
CA PRO A 145 -22.17 9.02 -10.73
C PRO A 145 -22.82 10.43 -10.58
N GLN A 146 -23.49 10.70 -9.46
CA GLN A 146 -23.97 12.02 -9.04
C GLN A 146 -23.46 12.40 -7.62
N ASN A 147 -22.72 11.52 -6.94
CA ASN A 147 -22.11 11.77 -5.64
C ASN A 147 -20.78 11.03 -5.51
N HIS A 148 -19.68 11.74 -5.76
CA HIS A 148 -18.35 11.17 -5.83
C HIS A 148 -17.71 10.91 -4.45
N LYS A 149 -18.40 11.21 -3.34
CA LYS A 149 -17.84 11.25 -1.98
C LYS A 149 -18.42 10.16 -1.06
N ILE A 150 -19.15 9.19 -1.59
CA ILE A 150 -19.77 8.08 -0.85
C ILE A 150 -19.27 6.70 -1.29
N ASN A 151 -19.32 5.74 -0.35
CA ASN A 151 -19.02 4.32 -0.55
C ASN A 151 -17.70 4.10 -1.31
N LEU A 152 -17.65 3.09 -2.18
CA LEU A 152 -16.43 2.68 -2.90
C LEU A 152 -15.97 3.68 -3.99
N GLY A 153 -16.71 4.75 -4.30
CA GLY A 153 -16.38 5.66 -5.40
C GLY A 153 -16.37 4.93 -6.76
N ILE A 154 -15.32 5.11 -7.56
CA ILE A 154 -15.09 4.26 -8.74
C ILE A 154 -14.65 2.88 -8.25
N TYR A 155 -15.34 1.82 -8.69
CA TYR A 155 -15.03 0.46 -8.31
C TYR A 155 -15.29 -0.56 -9.44
N VAL A 156 -14.64 -1.71 -9.32
CA VAL A 156 -14.95 -2.92 -10.08
C VAL A 156 -15.51 -3.98 -9.15
N ARG A 157 -16.50 -4.75 -9.63
CA ARG A 157 -17.01 -5.97 -9.00
C ARG A 157 -16.87 -7.13 -9.97
N LEU A 158 -16.18 -8.18 -9.55
CA LEU A 158 -16.08 -9.44 -10.27
C LEU A 158 -16.94 -10.52 -9.59
N HIS A 159 -17.48 -11.43 -10.38
CA HIS A 159 -18.03 -12.71 -9.93
C HIS A 159 -17.09 -13.84 -10.39
N HIS A 160 -17.03 -14.90 -9.58
CA HIS A 160 -16.15 -16.04 -9.78
C HIS A 160 -16.98 -17.32 -9.88
N SER A 161 -16.48 -18.32 -10.61
CA SER A 161 -17.20 -19.59 -10.86
C SER A 161 -17.49 -20.43 -9.61
N ASN A 162 -16.89 -20.10 -8.47
CA ASN A 162 -17.20 -20.66 -7.14
C ASN A 162 -18.33 -19.89 -6.40
N GLY A 163 -18.97 -18.91 -7.05
CA GLY A 163 -20.03 -18.05 -6.52
C GLY A 163 -19.56 -16.88 -5.66
N TYR A 164 -18.26 -16.74 -5.41
CA TYR A 164 -17.72 -15.58 -4.69
C TYR A 164 -17.75 -14.33 -5.55
N ASN A 165 -17.75 -13.17 -4.90
CA ASN A 165 -17.61 -11.86 -5.52
C ASN A 165 -16.41 -11.13 -4.90
N THR A 166 -15.57 -10.49 -5.73
CA THR A 166 -14.51 -9.58 -5.27
C THR A 166 -14.79 -8.15 -5.72
N TYR A 167 -14.49 -7.20 -4.85
CA TYR A 167 -14.74 -5.77 -5.03
C TYR A 167 -13.42 -5.01 -4.88
N TYR A 168 -13.20 -4.04 -5.77
CA TYR A 168 -11.96 -3.26 -5.86
C TYR A 168 -12.34 -1.79 -5.84
N GLY A 169 -12.29 -1.16 -4.66
CA GLY A 169 -12.79 0.18 -4.40
C GLY A 169 -11.76 1.30 -4.55
N HIS A 170 -12.29 2.52 -4.53
CA HIS A 170 -11.58 3.81 -4.53
C HIS A 170 -10.66 4.05 -5.74
N MET A 171 -10.98 3.47 -6.90
CA MET A 171 -10.17 3.54 -8.12
C MET A 171 -10.08 4.96 -8.71
N SER A 172 -9.09 5.23 -9.56
CA SER A 172 -9.00 6.47 -10.36
C SER A 172 -9.29 6.26 -11.84
N SER A 173 -9.18 5.03 -12.34
CA SER A 173 -9.63 4.66 -13.68
C SER A 173 -10.03 3.19 -13.73
N VAL A 174 -10.90 2.85 -14.68
CA VAL A 174 -11.32 1.47 -14.98
C VAL A 174 -10.86 1.09 -16.39
N ALA A 175 -10.48 -0.18 -16.57
CA ALA A 175 -9.93 -0.73 -17.81
C ALA A 175 -10.57 -2.08 -18.22
N VAL A 176 -11.78 -2.33 -17.70
CA VAL A 176 -12.61 -3.53 -17.96
C VAL A 176 -14.07 -3.11 -18.12
N GLN A 177 -14.88 -3.96 -18.76
CA GLN A 177 -16.28 -3.68 -19.10
C GLN A 177 -17.22 -4.60 -18.36
N ALA A 178 -18.31 -4.05 -17.82
CA ALA A 178 -19.36 -4.84 -17.17
C ALA A 178 -20.21 -5.57 -18.22
N CYS A 179 -20.60 -6.81 -17.94
CA CYS A 179 -21.50 -7.57 -18.82
C CYS A 179 -22.53 -8.38 -18.02
N SER A 180 -23.67 -8.69 -18.64
CA SER A 180 -24.95 -8.89 -17.93
C SER A 180 -25.16 -10.24 -17.25
N THR A 181 -24.46 -11.30 -17.66
CA THR A 181 -24.68 -12.68 -17.19
C THR A 181 -23.37 -13.44 -16.96
N PRO A 182 -23.23 -14.30 -15.93
CA PRO A 182 -22.06 -15.16 -15.76
C PRO A 182 -21.72 -15.93 -17.05
N GLY A 183 -20.43 -15.98 -17.39
CA GLY A 183 -19.92 -16.51 -18.65
C GLY A 183 -19.86 -15.50 -19.81
N CYS A 184 -20.32 -14.25 -19.63
CA CYS A 184 -20.23 -13.22 -20.68
C CYS A 184 -18.80 -12.76 -21.01
N THR A 185 -17.85 -13.01 -20.12
CA THR A 185 -16.42 -12.77 -20.33
C THR A 185 -15.61 -13.79 -19.52
N PHE A 186 -14.34 -13.98 -19.88
CA PHE A 186 -13.38 -14.67 -19.03
C PHE A 186 -12.22 -13.73 -18.74
N LEU A 187 -12.02 -13.43 -17.45
CA LEU A 187 -11.03 -12.47 -16.99
C LEU A 187 -10.05 -13.18 -16.03
N PRO A 188 -8.86 -13.58 -16.49
CA PRO A 188 -7.86 -14.23 -15.65
C PRO A 188 -7.44 -13.38 -14.44
N HIS A 189 -7.06 -14.03 -13.36
CA HIS A 189 -6.28 -13.39 -12.28
C HIS A 189 -5.02 -12.72 -12.85
N GLY A 190 -4.59 -11.61 -12.24
CA GLY A 190 -3.51 -10.78 -12.78
C GLY A 190 -3.94 -9.86 -13.94
N THR A 191 -5.16 -9.95 -14.47
CA THR A 191 -5.65 -9.00 -15.48
C THR A 191 -5.86 -7.62 -14.86
N MET A 192 -5.34 -6.57 -15.50
CA MET A 192 -5.40 -5.20 -15.01
C MET A 192 -6.82 -4.61 -15.12
N LEU A 193 -7.40 -4.31 -13.96
CA LEU A 193 -8.75 -3.74 -13.81
C LEU A 193 -8.78 -2.21 -13.98
N GLY A 194 -7.64 -1.55 -13.76
CA GLY A 194 -7.51 -0.09 -13.76
C GLY A 194 -6.41 0.39 -12.82
N ILE A 195 -6.56 1.61 -12.30
CA ILE A 195 -5.60 2.26 -11.38
C ILE A 195 -6.32 2.58 -10.06
N SER A 196 -5.66 2.40 -8.92
CA SER A 196 -6.16 2.81 -7.59
C SER A 196 -6.23 4.33 -7.41
N GLY A 197 -6.92 4.83 -6.39
CA GLY A 197 -7.19 6.27 -6.28
C GLY A 197 -7.73 6.69 -4.92
N ASN A 198 -8.52 7.77 -4.89
CA ASN A 198 -9.11 8.34 -3.68
C ASN A 198 -10.56 8.80 -3.89
N THR A 199 -11.34 8.05 -4.67
CA THR A 199 -12.75 8.36 -4.97
C THR A 199 -13.69 7.75 -3.94
N GLY A 200 -14.87 8.34 -3.73
CA GLY A 200 -15.84 7.84 -2.75
C GLY A 200 -15.50 8.28 -1.33
N LEU A 201 -15.90 7.48 -0.35
CA LEU A 201 -15.64 7.74 1.07
C LEU A 201 -14.22 7.25 1.45
N SER A 202 -13.20 8.01 1.06
CA SER A 202 -11.79 7.68 1.26
C SER A 202 -10.99 8.83 1.88
N THR A 203 -10.12 8.53 2.85
CA THR A 203 -9.29 9.50 3.58
C THR A 203 -7.89 9.70 2.96
N GLY A 204 -7.44 8.82 2.08
CA GLY A 204 -6.15 8.89 1.37
C GLY A 204 -6.01 7.76 0.33
N PRO A 205 -5.17 7.88 -0.70
CA PRO A 205 -5.36 7.07 -1.90
C PRO A 205 -4.86 5.62 -1.74
N HIS A 206 -5.78 4.65 -1.87
CA HIS A 206 -5.55 3.23 -1.55
C HIS A 206 -6.39 2.29 -2.45
N LEU A 207 -6.39 0.99 -2.15
CA LEU A 207 -7.34 0.01 -2.67
C LEU A 207 -8.10 -0.59 -1.50
N HIS A 208 -9.41 -0.38 -1.44
CA HIS A 208 -10.29 -1.17 -0.59
C HIS A 208 -10.61 -2.50 -1.30
N PHE A 209 -10.27 -3.63 -0.68
CA PHE A 209 -10.52 -4.96 -1.21
C PHE A 209 -11.53 -5.71 -0.34
N LEU A 210 -12.73 -5.93 -0.89
CA LEU A 210 -13.84 -6.62 -0.23
C LEU A 210 -14.13 -7.95 -0.92
N VAL A 211 -14.32 -9.00 -0.14
CA VAL A 211 -14.74 -10.33 -0.62
C VAL A 211 -16.11 -10.66 -0.05
N ARG A 212 -17.05 -11.06 -0.92
CA ARG A 212 -18.36 -11.57 -0.51
C ARG A 212 -18.55 -13.02 -0.94
N ASN A 213 -19.02 -13.84 -0.01
CA ASN A 213 -19.29 -15.26 -0.24
C ASN A 213 -20.58 -15.45 -1.08
N PRO A 214 -20.93 -16.68 -1.54
CA PRO A 214 -22.09 -16.94 -2.38
C PRO A 214 -23.46 -16.60 -1.75
N SER A 215 -23.52 -16.31 -0.45
CA SER A 215 -24.71 -15.80 0.24
C SER A 215 -24.78 -14.27 0.32
N GLY A 216 -23.86 -13.57 -0.35
CA GLY A 216 -23.80 -12.10 -0.42
C GLY A 216 -23.20 -11.42 0.83
N ARG A 217 -22.54 -12.18 1.70
CA ARG A 217 -22.00 -11.71 2.99
C ARG A 217 -20.49 -11.49 2.91
N SER A 218 -20.01 -10.39 3.48
CA SER A 218 -18.58 -10.03 3.54
C SER A 218 -17.78 -11.01 4.42
N VAL A 219 -16.54 -11.30 4.03
CA VAL A 219 -15.62 -12.22 4.74
C VAL A 219 -14.17 -11.73 4.67
N ASP A 220 -13.38 -11.91 5.73
CA ASP A 220 -11.94 -11.63 5.67
C ASP A 220 -11.25 -12.68 4.76
N PRO A 221 -10.54 -12.28 3.68
CA PRO A 221 -9.77 -13.21 2.85
C PRO A 221 -8.60 -13.90 3.58
N TYR A 222 -8.18 -13.41 4.75
CA TYR A 222 -7.19 -14.05 5.62
C TYR A 222 -7.78 -15.09 6.59
N GLY A 223 -9.11 -15.25 6.63
CA GLY A 223 -9.80 -16.30 7.40
C GLY A 223 -9.97 -15.95 8.89
N TRP A 224 -9.85 -16.93 9.78
CA TRP A 224 -9.86 -16.72 11.24
C TRP A 224 -8.85 -17.62 11.96
N THR A 225 -7.99 -16.99 12.77
CA THR A 225 -6.93 -17.64 13.55
C THR A 225 -7.02 -17.35 15.06
N GLY A 226 -7.99 -16.54 15.50
CA GLY A 226 -8.22 -16.22 16.90
C GLY A 226 -8.65 -17.41 17.76
N THR A 227 -8.40 -17.30 19.08
CA THR A 227 -8.71 -18.37 20.04
C THR A 227 -10.20 -18.44 20.36
N GLY A 228 -10.91 -19.36 19.70
CA GLY A 228 -12.33 -19.62 19.93
C GLY A 228 -13.12 -19.69 18.63
N ALA A 229 -14.44 -19.55 18.74
CA ALA A 229 -15.28 -19.27 17.58
C ALA A 229 -15.07 -17.81 17.14
N ASP A 230 -15.18 -17.56 15.83
CA ASP A 230 -15.22 -16.22 15.26
C ASP A 230 -16.57 -15.55 15.62
N PRO A 231 -16.59 -14.34 16.20
CA PRO A 231 -17.84 -13.61 16.43
C PRO A 231 -18.57 -13.28 15.12
N TRP A 232 -17.85 -13.12 14.01
CA TRP A 232 -18.46 -13.03 12.68
C TRP A 232 -18.86 -14.43 12.20
N THR A 233 -20.07 -14.86 12.60
CA THR A 233 -20.66 -16.18 12.30
C THR A 233 -20.91 -16.50 10.81
N HIS A 234 -20.38 -15.69 9.90
CA HIS A 234 -20.51 -15.79 8.44
C HIS A 234 -19.15 -15.84 7.72
N ASN A 235 -18.06 -15.93 8.49
CA ASN A 235 -16.68 -15.97 8.02
C ASN A 235 -16.35 -17.18 7.11
N GLN A 236 -15.19 -17.09 6.46
CA GLN A 236 -14.39 -18.27 6.16
C GLN A 236 -13.39 -18.44 7.32
N LYS A 237 -13.14 -19.68 7.78
CA LYS A 237 -12.09 -19.93 8.78
C LYS A 237 -10.72 -20.04 8.12
N GLU A 238 -10.66 -20.70 6.98
CA GLU A 238 -9.49 -20.83 6.13
C GLU A 238 -9.22 -19.50 5.41
N SER A 239 -7.95 -19.18 5.13
CA SER A 239 -7.64 -18.06 4.24
C SER A 239 -7.99 -18.42 2.79
N LEU A 240 -8.51 -17.46 2.04
CA LEU A 240 -8.84 -17.56 0.63
C LEU A 240 -7.64 -17.31 -0.30
N TRP A 241 -6.48 -16.90 0.22
CA TRP A 241 -5.27 -16.65 -0.56
C TRP A 241 -4.53 -17.95 -0.93
N ILE A 242 -4.35 -18.20 -2.24
CA ILE A 242 -3.31 -19.14 -2.75
C ILE A 242 -1.94 -18.50 -2.53
N ALA A 243 -1.82 -17.22 -2.86
CA ALA A 243 -0.64 -16.41 -2.64
C ALA A 243 -1.05 -15.10 -1.95
N TYR A 244 -0.54 -14.88 -0.74
CA TYR A 244 -0.76 -13.64 -0.01
C TYR A 244 -0.17 -12.44 -0.75
N PRO A 245 -0.79 -11.26 -0.69
CA PRO A 245 -0.17 -10.05 -1.24
C PRO A 245 1.09 -9.63 -0.48
N ALA A 246 1.96 -8.89 -1.14
CA ALA A 246 3.19 -8.38 -0.53
C ALA A 246 2.91 -7.12 0.28
N LEU A 247 3.23 -7.16 1.58
CA LEU A 247 2.90 -6.10 2.53
C LEU A 247 4.14 -5.44 3.14
N THR A 248 3.92 -4.21 3.60
CA THR A 248 4.80 -3.42 4.46
C THR A 248 3.99 -2.95 5.67
N PHE A 249 4.49 -3.23 6.87
CA PHE A 249 3.81 -2.95 8.15
C PHE A 249 4.47 -1.74 8.85
N TYR A 250 3.68 -0.91 9.54
CA TYR A 250 4.20 0.29 10.25
C TYR A 250 4.24 0.16 11.78
N GLY A 251 3.44 -0.73 12.35
CA GLY A 251 3.62 -1.26 13.69
C GLY A 251 3.56 -2.78 13.67
N ALA A 252 2.37 -3.34 13.90
CA ALA A 252 2.15 -4.76 13.98
C ALA A 252 2.04 -5.42 12.60
N GLN A 253 2.72 -6.55 12.42
CA GLN A 253 2.33 -7.52 11.41
C GLN A 253 1.02 -8.17 11.86
N ILE A 254 -0.12 -7.67 11.34
CA ILE A 254 -1.41 -8.33 11.50
C ILE A 254 -1.49 -9.44 10.46
N TYR A 255 -1.42 -9.09 9.17
CA TYR A 255 -1.56 -10.05 8.08
C TYR A 255 -0.26 -10.80 7.68
N PRO A 256 -0.37 -12.03 7.15
CA PRO A 256 0.67 -12.65 6.35
C PRO A 256 1.03 -11.78 5.14
N SER A 257 2.34 -11.68 4.82
CA SER A 257 2.83 -11.13 3.55
C SER A 257 3.31 -12.27 2.66
N GLY A 258 2.98 -12.22 1.37
CA GLY A 258 3.58 -13.08 0.35
C GLY A 258 4.61 -12.33 -0.50
N GLU A 259 4.89 -12.90 -1.67
CA GLU A 259 5.89 -12.40 -2.61
C GLU A 259 5.40 -11.26 -3.50
N GLN A 260 6.36 -10.43 -3.94
CA GLN A 260 6.08 -9.21 -4.69
C GLN A 260 5.85 -9.51 -6.18
N LEU A 261 4.64 -9.24 -6.68
CA LEU A 261 4.38 -9.21 -8.13
C LEU A 261 5.14 -8.06 -8.79
N ALA A 262 5.66 -8.29 -10.00
CA ALA A 262 6.29 -7.27 -10.83
C ALA A 262 5.26 -6.25 -11.35
N TYR A 263 5.68 -5.01 -11.58
CA TYR A 263 4.88 -4.02 -12.32
C TYR A 263 4.80 -4.42 -13.81
N PRO A 264 3.77 -3.93 -14.55
CA PRO A 264 3.75 -4.09 -15.99
C PRO A 264 5.00 -3.50 -16.63
N ALA A 265 5.48 -4.11 -17.71
CA ALA A 265 6.45 -3.47 -18.59
C ALA A 265 5.86 -2.16 -19.15
N ALA A 266 6.73 -1.20 -19.48
CA ALA A 266 6.31 0.02 -20.16
C ALA A 266 5.53 -0.32 -21.46
N PRO A 267 4.46 0.41 -21.79
CA PRO A 267 3.64 0.11 -22.96
C PRO A 267 4.47 0.18 -24.24
N ALA A 268 4.50 -0.92 -24.99
CA ALA A 268 5.21 -1.02 -26.25
C ALA A 268 4.79 0.09 -27.24
N THR A 269 5.66 0.37 -28.21
CA THR A 269 5.37 1.29 -29.30
C THR A 269 4.12 0.84 -30.06
N GLY A 270 3.13 1.71 -30.13
CA GLY A 270 1.87 1.49 -30.85
C GLY A 270 1.55 2.67 -31.76
N ILE A 271 0.45 2.56 -32.49
CA ILE A 271 -0.08 3.68 -33.28
C ILE A 271 -0.51 4.77 -32.30
N ILE A 272 -0.02 6.00 -32.46
CA ILE A 272 -0.48 7.17 -31.71
C ILE A 272 -1.32 8.02 -32.64
N VAL A 273 -2.51 8.41 -32.18
CA VAL A 273 -3.37 9.41 -32.81
C VAL A 273 -3.50 10.55 -31.82
N ASP A 274 -3.21 11.76 -32.28
CA ASP A 274 -2.98 12.97 -31.49
C ASP A 274 -3.96 14.08 -31.92
N ASP A 275 -4.20 15.12 -31.10
CA ASP A 275 -5.25 16.13 -31.34
C ASP A 275 -5.02 17.06 -32.56
N GLY A 276 -3.83 16.98 -33.16
CA GLY A 276 -3.47 17.54 -34.47
C GLY A 276 -3.38 16.53 -35.61
N SER A 277 -3.71 15.25 -35.39
CA SER A 277 -3.58 14.18 -36.40
C SER A 277 -4.73 14.13 -37.41
N VAL A 278 -4.46 13.62 -38.62
CA VAL A 278 -5.49 13.42 -39.67
C VAL A 278 -6.56 12.37 -39.31
N ASN A 279 -6.30 11.51 -38.32
CA ASN A 279 -7.25 10.55 -37.76
C ASN A 279 -7.97 11.07 -36.50
N PHE A 280 -7.78 12.34 -36.13
CA PHE A 280 -8.55 13.01 -35.09
C PHE A 280 -9.68 13.84 -35.70
N THR A 281 -10.86 13.82 -35.09
CA THR A 281 -11.96 14.71 -35.43
C THR A 281 -12.61 15.29 -34.17
N GLU A 282 -13.20 16.48 -34.29
CA GLU A 282 -14.04 17.06 -33.24
C GLU A 282 -15.41 17.43 -33.81
N SER A 283 -16.46 17.30 -32.99
CA SER A 283 -17.84 17.52 -33.41
C SER A 283 -18.64 18.26 -32.34
N PRO A 284 -19.20 19.46 -32.64
CA PRO A 284 -18.97 20.26 -33.84
C PRO A 284 -17.51 20.72 -33.99
N ALA A 285 -17.13 21.11 -35.22
CA ALA A 285 -15.81 21.66 -35.50
C ALA A 285 -15.48 22.88 -34.61
N SER A 286 -14.23 22.99 -34.14
CA SER A 286 -13.73 24.07 -33.27
C SER A 286 -14.50 24.26 -31.95
N CYS A 287 -15.21 23.25 -31.45
CA CYS A 287 -15.98 23.38 -30.20
C CYS A 287 -15.12 23.15 -28.93
N TRP A 288 -13.95 22.50 -29.05
CA TRP A 288 -12.96 22.44 -27.97
C TRP A 288 -11.99 23.63 -28.05
N THR A 289 -11.52 24.09 -26.88
CA THR A 289 -10.47 25.10 -26.81
C THR A 289 -9.10 24.44 -26.92
N ILE A 290 -8.35 24.75 -27.97
CA ILE A 290 -6.95 24.29 -28.15
C ILE A 290 -6.03 25.16 -27.27
N THR A 291 -5.01 24.54 -26.67
CA THR A 291 -3.90 25.25 -26.01
C THR A 291 -2.60 24.44 -26.13
N SER A 292 -1.47 25.06 -25.80
CA SER A 292 -0.14 24.41 -25.89
C SER A 292 0.43 24.12 -24.51
N ALA A 293 1.01 22.93 -24.36
CA ALA A 293 1.75 22.54 -23.16
C ALA A 293 2.82 21.49 -23.52
N GLY A 294 4.06 21.67 -23.03
CA GLY A 294 5.15 20.71 -23.24
C GLY A 294 4.97 19.36 -22.52
N SER A 295 3.85 19.17 -21.81
CA SER A 295 3.42 17.90 -21.21
C SER A 295 2.37 17.17 -22.03
N ALA A 296 1.80 17.77 -23.08
CA ALA A 296 0.88 17.11 -23.98
C ALA A 296 1.60 16.21 -25.01
N GLN A 297 0.89 15.32 -25.71
CA GLN A 297 1.37 14.83 -27.00
C GLN A 297 1.32 16.01 -28.01
N GLY A 298 2.12 15.97 -29.09
CA GLY A 298 2.13 17.04 -30.11
C GLY A 298 2.64 18.44 -29.68
N ASN A 299 2.75 18.70 -28.37
CA ASN A 299 2.80 20.01 -27.71
C ASN A 299 1.47 20.80 -27.69
N SER A 300 0.37 20.21 -28.18
CA SER A 300 -0.98 20.77 -28.17
C SER A 300 -1.94 19.83 -27.44
N PHE A 301 -3.00 20.39 -26.86
CA PHE A 301 -4.14 19.61 -26.42
C PHE A 301 -5.41 20.46 -26.40
N ARG A 302 -6.55 19.81 -26.32
CA ARG A 302 -7.89 20.41 -26.26
C ARG A 302 -8.49 20.32 -24.87
N TYR A 303 -9.27 21.32 -24.50
CA TYR A 303 -10.11 21.24 -23.30
C TYR A 303 -11.49 21.87 -23.54
N SER A 304 -12.46 21.45 -22.75
CA SER A 304 -13.81 22.02 -22.73
C SER A 304 -14.32 22.11 -21.29
N LYS A 305 -15.45 22.80 -21.09
CA LYS A 305 -16.17 22.77 -19.81
C LYS A 305 -17.02 21.50 -19.72
N PRO A 306 -16.92 20.72 -18.62
CA PRO A 306 -17.72 19.52 -18.43
C PRO A 306 -19.20 19.86 -18.23
N ARG A 307 -20.07 18.91 -18.57
CA ARG A 307 -21.52 19.06 -18.57
C ARG A 307 -22.19 17.79 -18.05
N THR A 308 -23.22 17.95 -17.21
CA THR A 308 -24.14 16.86 -16.81
C THR A 308 -25.30 16.67 -17.80
N SER A 309 -25.55 17.67 -18.66
CA SER A 309 -26.49 17.60 -19.78
C SER A 309 -26.01 16.64 -20.89
N PRO A 310 -26.79 16.40 -21.96
CA PRO A 310 -26.23 15.87 -23.21
C PRO A 310 -24.98 16.65 -23.64
N ALA A 311 -24.06 15.96 -24.31
CA ALA A 311 -22.81 16.53 -24.79
C ALA A 311 -23.08 17.63 -25.83
N SER A 312 -22.23 18.65 -25.83
CA SER A 312 -22.16 19.67 -26.90
C SER A 312 -20.83 19.63 -27.66
N CYS A 313 -19.93 18.73 -27.27
CA CYS A 313 -18.64 18.48 -27.90
C CYS A 313 -18.29 16.99 -27.81
N SER A 314 -17.81 16.44 -28.91
CA SER A 314 -17.11 15.16 -29.04
C SER A 314 -15.71 15.38 -29.61
N ALA A 315 -14.77 14.54 -29.21
CA ALA A 315 -13.40 14.43 -29.70
C ALA A 315 -13.15 12.94 -29.98
N GLN A 316 -12.85 12.58 -31.22
CA GLN A 316 -12.71 11.19 -31.66
C GLN A 316 -11.31 10.95 -32.22
N TRP A 317 -10.65 9.88 -31.77
CA TRP A 317 -9.39 9.38 -32.30
C TRP A 317 -9.66 8.03 -32.99
N ALA A 318 -9.73 8.04 -34.32
CA ALA A 318 -10.00 6.85 -35.12
C ALA A 318 -8.74 6.00 -35.30
N ILE A 319 -8.87 4.67 -35.28
CA ILE A 319 -7.76 3.81 -35.70
C ILE A 319 -7.55 3.97 -37.22
N PRO A 320 -6.31 4.05 -37.73
CA PRO A 320 -6.07 4.16 -39.17
C PRO A 320 -6.63 2.95 -39.92
N ALA A 321 -7.44 3.19 -40.95
CA ALA A 321 -8.01 2.13 -41.79
C ALA A 321 -6.89 1.30 -42.45
N GLY A 322 -7.07 -0.03 -42.50
CA GLY A 322 -6.02 -0.98 -42.88
C GLY A 322 -5.05 -1.36 -41.75
N SER A 323 -5.32 -0.95 -40.51
CA SER A 323 -4.64 -1.50 -39.32
C SER A 323 -4.92 -3.00 -39.17
N ALA A 324 -4.00 -3.73 -38.51
CA ALA A 324 -4.11 -5.17 -38.37
C ALA A 324 -5.29 -5.58 -37.45
N SER A 325 -6.26 -6.32 -37.99
CA SER A 325 -7.36 -6.90 -37.21
C SER A 325 -6.84 -7.75 -36.05
N GLY A 326 -7.37 -7.54 -34.84
CA GLY A 326 -7.00 -8.29 -33.63
C GLY A 326 -7.12 -7.47 -32.34
N VAL A 327 -6.52 -7.96 -31.26
CA VAL A 327 -6.62 -7.31 -29.93
C VAL A 327 -5.60 -6.17 -29.81
N TYR A 328 -6.06 -5.03 -29.30
CA TYR A 328 -5.23 -3.88 -28.95
C TYR A 328 -5.36 -3.55 -27.46
N SER A 329 -4.24 -3.28 -26.79
CA SER A 329 -4.22 -2.58 -25.51
C SER A 329 -4.31 -1.08 -25.78
N LEU A 330 -5.28 -0.40 -25.16
CA LEU A 330 -5.56 1.02 -25.36
C LEU A 330 -5.06 1.88 -24.20
N TYR A 331 -4.50 3.04 -24.54
CA TYR A 331 -4.08 4.05 -23.58
C TYR A 331 -4.57 5.42 -24.04
N VAL A 332 -5.04 6.24 -23.10
CA VAL A 332 -5.37 7.65 -23.32
C VAL A 332 -4.32 8.53 -22.65
N ARG A 333 -3.93 9.62 -23.30
CA ARG A 333 -3.06 10.65 -22.72
C ARG A 333 -3.95 11.65 -21.98
N ILE A 334 -3.64 11.89 -20.70
CA ILE A 334 -4.26 12.96 -19.92
C ILE A 334 -3.26 14.13 -19.83
N PRO A 335 -3.65 15.35 -20.26
CA PRO A 335 -2.76 16.51 -20.20
C PRO A 335 -2.68 17.06 -18.77
N ALA A 336 -1.48 17.41 -18.31
CA ALA A 336 -1.21 17.78 -16.92
C ALA A 336 -1.82 19.12 -16.44
N VAL A 337 -2.59 19.80 -17.29
CA VAL A 337 -3.31 21.05 -17.02
C VAL A 337 -4.65 21.02 -17.76
N ARG A 338 -5.68 21.67 -17.21
CA ARG A 338 -7.07 21.71 -17.77
C ARG A 338 -7.72 20.32 -17.98
N ALA A 339 -7.28 19.29 -17.26
CA ALA A 339 -7.94 18.00 -17.16
C ALA A 339 -8.23 17.71 -15.67
N THR A 340 -9.35 18.23 -15.16
CA THR A 340 -9.71 18.23 -13.73
C THR A 340 -11.07 17.63 -13.41
N THR A 341 -11.78 17.10 -14.41
CA THR A 341 -12.95 16.24 -14.22
C THR A 341 -12.58 14.97 -13.42
N GLU A 342 -13.44 14.58 -12.49
CA GLU A 342 -13.35 13.33 -11.73
C GLU A 342 -14.05 12.16 -12.46
N GLY A 343 -14.88 12.45 -13.47
CA GLY A 343 -15.70 11.47 -14.18
C GLY A 343 -15.72 11.64 -15.70
N ALA A 344 -14.56 11.68 -16.35
CA ALA A 344 -14.48 11.65 -17.82
C ALA A 344 -14.92 10.30 -18.37
N LEU A 345 -15.83 10.32 -19.35
CA LEU A 345 -16.31 9.11 -20.04
C LEU A 345 -15.65 8.97 -21.41
N TYR A 346 -14.91 7.87 -21.59
CA TYR A 346 -14.35 7.47 -22.88
C TYR A 346 -15.18 6.32 -23.44
N SER A 347 -15.77 6.51 -24.62
CA SER A 347 -16.45 5.45 -25.38
C SER A 347 -15.46 4.81 -26.35
N ILE A 348 -15.47 3.49 -26.50
CA ILE A 348 -14.60 2.73 -27.40
C ILE A 348 -15.48 2.03 -28.43
N ARG A 349 -15.48 2.53 -29.66
CA ARG A 349 -16.13 1.92 -30.84
C ARG A 349 -15.17 0.91 -31.46
N HIS A 350 -15.52 -0.37 -31.41
CA HIS A 350 -14.68 -1.47 -31.94
C HIS A 350 -15.54 -2.71 -32.26
N ALA A 351 -15.20 -3.46 -33.31
CA ALA A 351 -15.86 -4.72 -33.73
C ALA A 351 -17.40 -4.69 -33.60
N GLU A 352 -18.02 -3.73 -34.29
CA GLU A 352 -19.46 -3.39 -34.29
C GLU A 352 -20.07 -2.94 -32.95
N LYS A 353 -19.32 -2.96 -31.85
CA LYS A 353 -19.76 -2.63 -30.49
C LYS A 353 -19.28 -1.25 -30.05
N THR A 354 -19.86 -0.76 -28.94
CA THR A 354 -19.39 0.44 -28.26
C THR A 354 -19.38 0.18 -26.74
N ASP A 355 -18.18 0.07 -26.20
CA ASP A 355 -17.91 -0.10 -24.77
C ASP A 355 -17.57 1.27 -24.14
N GLN A 356 -17.53 1.40 -22.79
CA GLN A 356 -17.27 2.69 -22.14
C GLN A 356 -16.52 2.56 -20.80
N VAL A 357 -15.50 3.40 -20.57
CA VAL A 357 -14.79 3.50 -19.29
C VAL A 357 -14.94 4.88 -18.67
N VAL A 358 -14.73 4.95 -17.35
CA VAL A 358 -14.58 6.19 -16.60
C VAL A 358 -13.13 6.40 -16.13
N VAL A 359 -12.66 7.64 -16.23
CA VAL A 359 -11.34 8.09 -15.78
C VAL A 359 -11.49 9.39 -14.99
N ASN A 360 -10.94 9.41 -13.77
CA ASN A 360 -10.72 10.63 -13.02
C ASN A 360 -9.46 11.32 -13.58
N GLN A 361 -9.63 12.35 -14.40
CA GLN A 361 -8.51 13.05 -15.03
C GLN A 361 -7.70 13.88 -14.03
N ALA A 362 -8.32 14.37 -12.96
CA ALA A 362 -7.70 15.26 -11.97
C ALA A 362 -6.48 14.66 -11.23
N VAL A 363 -6.21 13.36 -11.40
CA VAL A 363 -5.10 12.63 -10.78
C VAL A 363 -4.09 12.06 -11.79
N PHE A 364 -4.07 12.58 -13.01
CA PHE A 364 -3.13 12.19 -14.07
C PHE A 364 -2.59 13.42 -14.83
N PRO A 365 -1.27 13.68 -14.94
CA PRO A 365 -0.10 13.23 -14.19
C PRO A 365 -0.26 12.65 -12.77
N ASN A 366 0.32 11.49 -12.44
CA ASN A 366 0.68 11.19 -11.06
C ASN A 366 2.13 10.75 -10.89
N ALA A 367 2.71 11.06 -9.75
CA ALA A 367 4.10 10.76 -9.45
C ALA A 367 4.31 9.32 -8.90
N PHE A 368 3.39 8.38 -9.17
CA PHE A 368 3.40 7.03 -8.56
C PHE A 368 3.48 5.88 -9.56
N TYR A 369 2.82 6.01 -10.72
CA TYR A 369 2.86 5.01 -11.79
C TYR A 369 2.66 5.65 -13.17
N VAL A 370 1.60 6.45 -13.35
CA VAL A 370 1.33 7.14 -14.62
C VAL A 370 1.99 8.52 -14.60
N THR A 371 3.32 8.54 -14.70
CA THR A 371 4.14 9.76 -14.65
C THR A 371 4.13 10.57 -15.95
N ASP A 372 3.85 9.92 -17.07
CA ASP A 372 3.80 10.48 -18.43
C ASP A 372 2.37 10.78 -18.91
N GLY A 373 1.35 10.50 -18.11
CA GLY A 373 -0.05 10.72 -18.46
C GLY A 373 -0.70 9.66 -19.35
N TRP A 374 -0.01 8.57 -19.74
CA TRP A 374 -0.60 7.49 -20.54
C TRP A 374 -1.38 6.49 -19.66
N VAL A 375 -2.66 6.75 -19.45
CA VAL A 375 -3.58 5.91 -18.67
C VAL A 375 -4.06 4.73 -19.51
N TYR A 376 -3.83 3.50 -19.05
CA TYR A 376 -4.40 2.29 -19.64
C TYR A 376 -5.92 2.25 -19.42
N ILE A 377 -6.68 2.04 -20.50
CA ILE A 377 -8.15 1.99 -20.50
C ILE A 377 -8.74 0.65 -20.95
N GLY A 378 -7.91 -0.36 -21.25
CA GLY A 378 -8.39 -1.74 -21.46
C GLY A 378 -7.83 -2.42 -22.71
N ARG A 379 -8.39 -3.58 -23.02
CA ARG A 379 -8.07 -4.40 -24.20
C ARG A 379 -9.33 -4.69 -24.99
N TYR A 380 -9.29 -4.35 -26.27
CA TYR A 380 -10.45 -4.39 -27.17
C TYR A 380 -10.04 -4.98 -28.52
N ASN A 381 -10.95 -5.66 -29.20
CA ASN A 381 -10.68 -6.24 -30.52
C ASN A 381 -11.12 -5.28 -31.64
N PHE A 382 -10.18 -4.87 -32.48
CA PHE A 382 -10.43 -3.99 -33.63
C PHE A 382 -10.45 -4.80 -34.94
N THR A 383 -11.26 -4.40 -35.91
CA THR A 383 -11.26 -4.94 -37.28
C THR A 383 -10.23 -4.25 -38.17
N GLY A 384 -9.98 -2.96 -37.95
CA GLY A 384 -9.15 -2.11 -38.81
C GLY A 384 -9.88 -1.58 -40.05
N GLU A 385 -11.20 -1.77 -40.16
CA GLU A 385 -12.00 -1.40 -41.34
C GLU A 385 -12.27 0.11 -41.45
N GLY A 386 -12.14 0.85 -40.35
CA GLY A 386 -12.11 2.32 -40.35
C GLY A 386 -13.33 3.03 -39.74
N ASP A 387 -14.34 2.31 -39.22
CA ASP A 387 -15.42 2.91 -38.40
C ASP A 387 -15.09 2.97 -36.89
N GLU A 388 -13.90 2.52 -36.50
CA GLU A 388 -13.51 2.25 -35.12
C GLU A 388 -12.68 3.40 -34.51
N TYR A 389 -13.04 3.82 -33.30
CA TYR A 389 -12.48 5.01 -32.65
C TYR A 389 -12.62 4.97 -31.12
N ILE A 390 -11.81 5.79 -30.45
CA ILE A 390 -12.06 6.19 -29.06
C ILE A 390 -12.70 7.58 -29.12
N GLU A 391 -13.76 7.80 -28.36
CA GLU A 391 -14.44 9.09 -28.22
C GLU A 391 -14.38 9.58 -26.78
N LEU A 392 -14.03 10.86 -26.59
CA LEU A 392 -14.26 11.61 -25.37
C LEU A 392 -15.27 12.72 -25.67
N THR A 393 -16.29 12.88 -24.83
CA THR A 393 -17.23 13.99 -24.95
C THR A 393 -17.08 14.98 -23.79
N ASN A 394 -17.60 16.20 -23.94
CA ASN A 394 -17.69 17.12 -22.80
C ASN A 394 -18.85 16.81 -21.84
N ARG A 395 -19.55 15.68 -22.02
CA ARG A 395 -20.46 15.14 -21.00
C ARG A 395 -19.67 14.25 -20.04
N THR A 396 -19.72 14.56 -18.76
CA THR A 396 -19.01 13.85 -17.69
C THR A 396 -19.99 13.36 -16.62
N GLN A 397 -19.48 12.59 -15.66
CA GLN A 397 -20.21 12.16 -14.47
C GLN A 397 -19.97 13.08 -13.25
N ASP A 398 -19.35 14.25 -13.45
CA ASP A 398 -19.06 15.18 -12.36
C ASP A 398 -20.32 15.73 -11.67
N GLU A 399 -20.23 15.94 -10.36
CA GLU A 399 -21.31 16.54 -9.56
C GLU A 399 -21.71 17.93 -10.09
N ALA A 400 -23.01 18.14 -10.33
CA ALA A 400 -23.52 19.36 -10.97
C ALA A 400 -23.18 20.67 -10.23
N ALA A 401 -22.84 20.60 -8.93
CA ALA A 401 -22.40 21.74 -8.13
C ALA A 401 -20.92 22.13 -8.36
N SER A 402 -20.08 21.23 -8.89
CA SER A 402 -18.63 21.45 -9.06
C SER A 402 -18.20 21.74 -10.50
N ILE A 403 -18.99 21.33 -11.51
CA ILE A 403 -18.62 21.41 -12.94
C ILE A 403 -18.20 22.80 -13.43
N ALA A 404 -18.63 23.86 -12.75
CA ALA A 404 -18.30 25.25 -13.09
C ALA A 404 -16.79 25.53 -13.05
N ASP A 405 -16.06 24.93 -12.10
CA ASP A 405 -14.61 25.15 -11.93
C ASP A 405 -13.76 24.10 -12.67
N LEU A 406 -14.34 22.95 -12.99
CA LEU A 406 -13.65 21.82 -13.62
C LEU A 406 -13.40 22.02 -15.13
N PHE A 407 -12.53 21.18 -15.69
CA PHE A 407 -12.23 21.11 -17.13
C PHE A 407 -12.09 19.65 -17.54
N VAL A 408 -12.52 19.30 -18.75
CA VAL A 408 -12.26 17.99 -19.36
C VAL A 408 -11.24 18.19 -20.49
N GLY A 409 -10.17 17.41 -20.45
CA GLY A 409 -9.03 17.49 -21.38
C GLY A 409 -9.00 16.32 -22.37
N ALA A 410 -8.61 16.62 -23.61
CA ALA A 410 -8.49 15.74 -24.75
C ALA A 410 -7.10 15.94 -25.38
N ASP A 411 -6.33 14.88 -25.57
CA ASP A 411 -4.93 14.94 -26.01
C ASP A 411 -4.71 13.84 -27.08
N ALA A 412 -4.25 12.65 -26.69
CA ALA A 412 -3.92 11.57 -27.64
C ALA A 412 -4.38 10.18 -27.17
N VAL A 413 -4.45 9.25 -28.12
CA VAL A 413 -4.77 7.83 -27.91
C VAL A 413 -3.65 6.97 -28.51
N ARG A 414 -3.26 5.90 -27.80
CA ARG A 414 -2.28 4.91 -28.26
C ARG A 414 -2.91 3.53 -28.36
N PHE A 415 -2.82 2.95 -29.56
CA PHE A 415 -3.27 1.61 -29.90
C PHE A 415 -2.06 0.66 -29.95
N VAL A 416 -1.90 -0.22 -28.96
CA VAL A 416 -0.78 -1.18 -28.88
C VAL A 416 -1.27 -2.58 -29.24
N PHE A 417 -0.99 -3.03 -30.46
CA PHE A 417 -1.40 -4.35 -30.96
C PHE A 417 -0.85 -5.47 -30.07
N GLN A 418 -1.67 -6.49 -29.81
CA GLN A 418 -1.34 -7.68 -29.01
C GLN A 418 -1.37 -8.98 -29.84
N GLY A 419 -1.84 -8.91 -31.09
CA GLY A 419 -2.00 -10.06 -31.97
C GLY A 419 -3.43 -10.59 -32.07
N ASN A 420 -3.61 -11.58 -32.94
CA ASN A 420 -4.87 -12.26 -33.22
C ASN A 420 -5.17 -13.34 -32.15
N THR A 421 -5.08 -12.97 -30.86
CA THR A 421 -5.42 -13.87 -29.77
C THR A 421 -6.94 -13.97 -29.65
N THR A 422 -7.54 -14.89 -30.40
CA THR A 422 -8.85 -15.46 -30.05
C THR A 422 -8.79 -15.87 -28.58
N PRO A 423 -9.78 -15.49 -27.73
CA PRO A 423 -9.82 -15.97 -26.37
C PRO A 423 -10.11 -17.48 -26.39
N THR A 424 -9.05 -18.29 -26.38
CA THR A 424 -9.14 -19.72 -26.11
C THR A 424 -9.70 -19.87 -24.70
N PRO A 425 -10.91 -20.43 -24.52
CA PRO A 425 -11.38 -20.76 -23.19
C PRO A 425 -10.36 -21.72 -22.58
N PRO A 426 -9.91 -21.52 -21.33
CA PRO A 426 -9.12 -22.54 -20.66
C PRO A 426 -9.86 -23.87 -20.76
N GLY A 427 -9.19 -24.91 -21.26
CA GLY A 427 -9.76 -26.25 -21.27
C GLY A 427 -10.24 -26.58 -19.86
N PRO A 428 -11.41 -27.22 -19.69
CA PRO A 428 -12.03 -27.42 -18.38
C PRO A 428 -10.99 -27.99 -17.42
N VAL A 429 -10.75 -27.29 -16.31
CA VAL A 429 -9.58 -27.52 -15.45
C VAL A 429 -9.64 -28.93 -14.88
N THR A 430 -8.97 -29.87 -15.56
CA THR A 430 -8.80 -31.23 -15.10
C THR A 430 -8.04 -31.15 -13.80
N SER A 431 -8.73 -31.40 -12.69
CA SER A 431 -8.13 -31.40 -11.36
C SER A 431 -7.05 -32.46 -11.30
N THR A 432 -5.78 -32.04 -11.40
CA THR A 432 -4.64 -32.90 -11.07
C THR A 432 -4.89 -33.45 -9.67
N PRO A 433 -5.02 -34.78 -9.49
CA PRO A 433 -5.41 -35.33 -8.21
C PRO A 433 -4.32 -35.02 -7.19
N THR A 434 -4.62 -34.10 -6.26
CA THR A 434 -3.76 -33.78 -5.12
C THR A 434 -3.33 -35.07 -4.45
N VAL A 435 -2.04 -35.21 -4.15
CA VAL A 435 -1.52 -36.37 -3.42
C VAL A 435 -2.15 -36.38 -2.03
N THR A 436 -3.23 -37.14 -1.88
CA THR A 436 -3.92 -37.34 -0.61
C THR A 436 -2.92 -37.92 0.38
N ALA A 437 -2.56 -37.15 1.40
CA ALA A 437 -1.82 -37.64 2.54
C ALA A 437 -2.65 -38.75 3.21
N THR A 438 -2.32 -40.00 2.91
CA THR A 438 -3.12 -41.16 3.33
C THR A 438 -3.14 -41.25 4.85
N LEU A 439 -4.29 -40.93 5.45
CA LEU A 439 -4.53 -41.12 6.87
C LEU A 439 -4.33 -42.59 7.22
N THR A 440 -3.24 -42.89 7.93
CA THR A 440 -2.90 -44.24 8.41
C THR A 440 -3.96 -44.70 9.41
N ARG A 441 -5.02 -45.34 8.92
CA ARG A 441 -6.16 -45.74 9.73
C ARG A 441 -5.78 -46.88 10.66
N THR A 442 -5.96 -46.67 11.96
CA THR A 442 -5.74 -47.66 13.02
C THR A 442 -6.38 -49.01 12.68
N ALA A 443 -5.65 -50.10 12.89
CA ALA A 443 -6.14 -51.45 12.64
C ALA A 443 -7.07 -51.93 13.77
N THR A 444 -8.29 -52.33 13.41
CA THR A 444 -9.19 -53.11 14.27
C THR A 444 -9.25 -54.52 13.74
N ILE A 445 -9.04 -55.52 14.60
CA ILE A 445 -8.93 -56.93 14.22
C ILE A 445 -10.30 -57.62 14.38
N SER A 446 -10.75 -58.35 13.35
CA SER A 446 -11.64 -59.51 13.51
C SER A 446 -11.56 -60.43 12.27
N PRO A 447 -11.48 -61.77 12.41
CA PRO A 447 -11.25 -62.68 11.28
C PRO A 447 -12.51 -63.44 10.81
N THR A 448 -12.51 -63.89 9.55
CA THR A 448 -12.80 -65.26 9.06
C THR A 448 -13.33 -65.24 7.60
N PRO A 449 -12.76 -66.01 6.65
CA PRO A 449 -13.23 -66.08 5.26
C PRO A 449 -13.96 -67.39 4.90
N THR A 450 -14.93 -67.32 3.99
CA THR A 450 -15.55 -68.49 3.33
C THR A 450 -15.63 -68.26 1.81
N ARG A 451 -15.51 -69.34 1.01
CA ARG A 451 -15.48 -69.31 -0.47
C ARG A 451 -16.84 -69.52 -1.11
N THR A 452 -17.00 -69.05 -2.34
CA THR A 452 -18.01 -69.50 -3.32
C THR A 452 -17.31 -69.75 -4.68
N PHE A 453 -17.89 -70.59 -5.55
CA PHE A 453 -17.19 -71.24 -6.68
C PHE A 453 -18.01 -71.26 -7.98
N THR A 454 -17.36 -71.01 -9.13
CA THR A 454 -17.76 -71.43 -10.53
C THR A 454 -19.10 -70.89 -11.09
N PRO A 455 -19.46 -71.10 -12.40
CA PRO A 455 -18.74 -71.76 -13.52
C PRO A 455 -18.65 -71.02 -14.87
N SER A 456 -17.70 -71.47 -15.74
CA SER A 456 -17.80 -71.64 -17.22
C SER A 456 -18.05 -70.43 -18.18
N SER A 457 -17.67 -70.47 -19.48
CA SER A 457 -16.70 -71.28 -20.25
C SER A 457 -16.61 -70.83 -21.73
N THR A 458 -15.46 -70.96 -22.41
CA THR A 458 -15.28 -71.28 -23.85
C THR A 458 -13.80 -71.63 -24.11
N VAL A 459 -13.47 -72.49 -25.09
CA VAL A 459 -12.15 -73.13 -25.28
C VAL A 459 -11.79 -73.33 -26.76
N SER A 460 -10.52 -73.10 -27.15
CA SER A 460 -9.83 -73.71 -28.33
C SER A 460 -8.30 -73.42 -28.33
N PRO A 461 -7.43 -74.26 -28.95
CA PRO A 461 -6.48 -75.00 -28.11
C PRO A 461 -5.01 -75.19 -28.61
N THR A 462 -4.16 -75.79 -27.75
CA THR A 462 -2.92 -76.60 -28.02
C THR A 462 -1.69 -75.89 -28.64
N LEU A 463 -0.40 -76.24 -28.40
CA LEU A 463 0.40 -77.08 -27.45
C LEU A 463 1.88 -76.53 -27.54
N SER A 464 2.88 -76.75 -26.67
CA SER A 464 3.38 -78.00 -26.08
C SER A 464 4.51 -77.79 -25.02
N ARG A 465 4.47 -78.56 -23.92
CA ARG A 465 5.56 -79.13 -23.07
C ARG A 465 6.67 -78.27 -22.40
N THR A 466 6.72 -78.38 -21.06
CA THR A 466 7.86 -78.12 -20.14
C THR A 466 8.71 -79.39 -19.90
N PRO A 467 9.84 -79.32 -19.14
CA PRO A 467 9.84 -79.99 -17.82
C PRO A 467 10.50 -79.18 -16.66
N THR A 468 10.29 -79.66 -15.42
CA THR A 468 10.57 -78.95 -14.15
C THR A 468 11.54 -79.73 -13.25
N ILE A 469 12.39 -79.04 -12.45
CA ILE A 469 13.05 -79.57 -11.23
C ILE A 469 12.96 -78.50 -10.10
N THR A 470 13.06 -78.89 -8.82
CA THR A 470 12.61 -78.07 -7.67
C THR A 470 13.39 -78.31 -6.34
N ARG A 471 13.97 -77.20 -5.80
CA ARG A 471 14.21 -76.79 -4.38
C ARG A 471 14.97 -77.66 -3.33
N THR A 472 15.55 -76.89 -2.37
CA THR A 472 15.71 -77.14 -0.90
C THR A 472 16.79 -78.12 -0.38
N PRO A 473 17.20 -78.10 0.93
CA PRO A 473 16.99 -77.11 2.02
C PRO A 473 18.25 -76.77 2.88
N THR A 474 18.13 -75.86 3.87
CA THR A 474 18.84 -75.86 5.19
C THR A 474 17.95 -75.17 6.25
N ILE A 475 18.09 -75.51 7.55
CA ILE A 475 17.21 -75.06 8.66
C ILE A 475 17.99 -74.60 9.92
N THR A 476 17.61 -73.42 10.44
CA THR A 476 17.44 -72.94 11.85
C THR A 476 18.00 -73.72 13.06
N ARG A 477 18.59 -73.04 14.08
CA ARG A 477 18.05 -72.93 15.48
C ARG A 477 18.90 -72.16 16.56
N THR A 478 18.16 -71.64 17.56
CA THR A 478 18.45 -70.95 18.87
C THR A 478 18.49 -71.95 20.07
N PRO A 479 18.46 -71.66 21.43
CA PRO A 479 18.04 -70.45 22.24
C PRO A 479 18.75 -70.21 23.64
N THR A 480 18.07 -69.55 24.64
CA THR A 480 18.21 -69.56 26.16
C THR A 480 18.51 -68.16 26.82
N ALA A 481 18.35 -67.88 28.14
CA ALA A 481 17.15 -67.63 29.00
C ALA A 481 17.51 -67.40 30.52
N THR A 482 16.86 -66.64 31.46
CA THR A 482 15.97 -65.44 31.41
C THR A 482 15.96 -64.49 32.69
N PRO A 483 15.42 -64.80 33.91
CA PRO A 483 14.63 -63.81 34.70
C PRO A 483 14.86 -63.59 36.24
N THR A 484 14.51 -62.38 36.78
CA THR A 484 14.24 -61.93 38.20
C THR A 484 13.83 -60.41 38.17
N GLY A 485 13.15 -59.68 39.08
CA GLY A 485 12.44 -59.83 40.40
C GLY A 485 12.39 -58.45 41.16
N THR A 486 11.60 -58.09 42.21
CA THR A 486 10.42 -58.65 42.93
C THR A 486 9.74 -57.60 43.89
N LEU A 487 8.40 -57.51 43.93
CA LEU A 487 7.43 -56.97 44.96
C LEU A 487 7.38 -55.49 45.51
N SER A 488 6.32 -54.77 45.10
CA SER A 488 5.20 -54.14 45.88
C SER A 488 5.38 -53.24 47.15
N LYS A 489 4.87 -51.99 47.09
CA LYS A 489 3.80 -51.41 47.99
C LYS A 489 3.37 -49.97 47.61
N THR A 490 2.13 -49.58 47.93
CA THR A 490 1.54 -48.22 47.72
C THR A 490 1.57 -47.41 49.04
N PRO A 491 1.78 -46.09 49.00
CA PRO A 491 0.68 -45.15 49.29
C PRO A 491 0.68 -43.87 48.42
N THR A 492 -0.47 -43.19 48.38
CA THR A 492 -0.72 -41.94 47.61
C THR A 492 -0.27 -40.69 48.37
N SER A 493 0.48 -39.77 47.72
CA SER A 493 0.19 -38.31 47.75
C SER A 493 1.13 -37.46 46.85
N THR A 494 0.70 -36.22 46.62
CA THR A 494 1.46 -35.02 46.19
C THR A 494 1.86 -34.92 44.71
N ARG A 495 1.33 -33.86 44.06
CA ARG A 495 1.55 -33.49 42.65
C ARG A 495 2.84 -32.69 42.48
N THR A 496 3.89 -33.31 41.94
CA THR A 496 5.10 -32.60 41.49
C THR A 496 4.81 -31.76 40.24
N SER A 497 5.47 -30.60 40.11
CA SER A 497 5.30 -29.65 39.01
C SER A 497 5.80 -30.18 37.66
N THR A 498 4.96 -30.11 36.62
CA THR A 498 5.40 -30.24 35.23
C THR A 498 6.40 -29.12 34.91
N HIS A 499 7.53 -29.46 34.28
CA HIS A 499 8.49 -28.45 33.82
C HIS A 499 7.87 -27.55 32.74
N THR A 500 7.81 -26.24 33.01
CA THR A 500 7.51 -25.24 31.97
C THR A 500 8.60 -25.28 30.89
N PRO A 501 8.26 -25.27 29.59
CA PRO A 501 9.25 -25.10 28.53
C PRO A 501 10.09 -23.84 28.76
N ARG A 502 11.41 -23.94 28.59
CA ARG A 502 12.31 -22.78 28.61
C ARG A 502 11.84 -21.81 27.51
N PRO A 503 11.66 -20.50 27.79
CA PRO A 503 11.20 -19.56 26.78
C PRO A 503 12.18 -19.55 25.60
N THR A 504 11.66 -19.78 24.39
CA THR A 504 12.38 -19.53 23.15
C THR A 504 12.87 -18.09 23.16
N ILE A 505 14.16 -17.87 22.90
CA ILE A 505 14.75 -16.53 22.94
C ILE A 505 14.03 -15.67 21.89
N THR A 506 13.32 -14.63 22.34
CA THR A 506 12.70 -13.64 21.47
C THR A 506 13.75 -13.08 20.52
N PRO A 507 13.53 -13.08 19.19
CA PRO A 507 14.51 -12.56 18.26
C PRO A 507 14.83 -11.11 18.61
N GLN A 508 16.11 -10.81 18.79
CA GLN A 508 16.59 -9.46 19.09
C GLN A 508 16.35 -8.58 17.86
N TYR A 509 15.57 -7.51 18.03
CA TYR A 509 15.36 -6.51 16.99
C TYR A 509 16.35 -5.36 17.17
N THR A 510 17.11 -5.05 16.12
CA THR A 510 18.05 -3.93 16.08
C THR A 510 17.45 -2.78 15.27
N ARG A 511 17.60 -1.55 15.76
CA ARG A 511 17.15 -0.35 15.06
C ARG A 511 18.21 0.12 14.07
N ILE A 512 17.87 0.15 12.79
CA ILE A 512 18.71 0.67 11.70
C ILE A 512 18.20 2.04 11.22
N LYS A 513 19.07 2.82 10.57
CA LYS A 513 18.60 3.88 9.67
C LYS A 513 18.19 3.26 8.34
N LEU A 514 17.30 3.93 7.63
CA LEU A 514 16.92 3.54 6.27
C LEU A 514 16.85 4.78 5.38
N PHE A 515 17.63 4.81 4.31
CA PHE A 515 17.75 5.95 3.41
C PHE A 515 16.87 5.78 2.17
N PHE A 516 16.05 6.80 1.92
CA PHE A 516 15.22 6.98 0.73
C PHE A 516 15.49 8.35 0.14
N ALA A 517 14.86 8.71 -0.99
CA ALA A 517 14.90 10.07 -1.52
C ALA A 517 13.63 10.86 -1.15
N ASN A 518 13.72 12.18 -1.00
CA ASN A 518 12.54 13.04 -0.92
C ASN A 518 12.03 13.36 -2.33
N ARG A 519 10.75 13.11 -2.61
CA ARG A 519 10.09 13.27 -3.92
C ARG A 519 10.34 14.63 -4.55
N ILE A 520 10.15 15.70 -3.80
CA ILE A 520 10.28 17.08 -4.32
C ILE A 520 11.73 17.34 -4.72
N ARG A 521 12.67 16.96 -3.86
CA ARG A 521 14.11 17.16 -4.06
C ARG A 521 14.71 16.23 -5.12
N TYR A 522 14.21 15.00 -5.27
CA TYR A 522 14.59 14.09 -6.35
C TYR A 522 14.13 14.60 -7.72
N ASN A 523 12.86 15.02 -7.82
CA ASN A 523 12.30 15.58 -9.04
C ASN A 523 13.13 16.81 -9.47
N ALA A 524 13.35 17.76 -8.54
CA ALA A 524 14.13 18.98 -8.74
C ALA A 524 15.67 18.80 -8.68
N ASN A 525 16.18 17.57 -8.61
CA ASN A 525 17.62 17.24 -8.51
C ASN A 525 18.42 18.09 -7.49
N THR A 526 17.84 18.36 -6.32
CA THR A 526 18.34 19.34 -5.34
C THR A 526 18.85 18.64 -4.05
N PRO A 527 20.18 18.55 -3.82
CA PRO A 527 20.74 17.94 -2.61
C PRO A 527 20.37 18.64 -1.29
N PRO A 528 20.38 17.94 -0.13
CA PRO A 528 20.51 16.48 0.02
C PRO A 528 19.25 15.78 -0.49
N ILE A 529 19.35 14.96 -1.52
CA ILE A 529 18.17 14.30 -2.13
C ILE A 529 17.64 13.23 -1.18
N GLU A 530 18.56 12.59 -0.46
CA GLU A 530 18.34 11.59 0.56
C GLU A 530 17.61 12.10 1.81
N VAL A 531 16.94 11.17 2.48
CA VAL A 531 16.22 11.30 3.74
C VAL A 531 16.35 10.00 4.53
N ALA A 532 16.56 10.09 5.85
CA ALA A 532 16.81 8.93 6.70
C ALA A 532 15.64 8.69 7.66
N GLY A 533 14.91 7.59 7.45
CA GLY A 533 14.00 7.01 8.41
C GLY A 533 14.71 6.05 9.37
N THR A 534 13.94 5.31 10.16
CA THR A 534 14.45 4.16 10.91
C THR A 534 13.50 2.97 10.84
N ARG A 535 14.05 1.76 10.82
CA ARG A 535 13.31 0.50 10.92
C ARG A 535 13.87 -0.38 12.03
N TYR A 536 13.08 -1.37 12.43
CA TYR A 536 13.53 -2.47 13.29
C TYR A 536 13.71 -3.72 12.43
N VAL A 537 14.89 -4.33 12.48
CA VAL A 537 15.23 -5.55 11.74
C VAL A 537 15.72 -6.64 12.70
N LYS A 538 15.68 -7.90 12.28
CA LYS A 538 16.26 -9.00 13.05
C LYS A 538 17.79 -8.86 13.10
N SER A 539 18.39 -9.14 14.26
CA SER A 539 19.79 -8.79 14.53
C SER A 539 20.85 -9.70 13.89
N ASP A 540 20.44 -10.82 13.31
CA ASP A 540 21.30 -11.91 12.86
C ASP A 540 21.99 -11.66 11.50
N ASN A 541 21.46 -10.77 10.66
CA ASN A 541 22.19 -10.24 9.49
C ASN A 541 21.75 -8.80 9.15
N LEU A 542 22.33 -7.82 9.84
CA LEU A 542 21.98 -6.40 9.70
C LEU A 542 22.17 -5.86 8.27
N TYR A 543 23.21 -6.30 7.55
CA TYR A 543 23.48 -5.84 6.19
C TYR A 543 22.38 -6.32 5.24
N LYS A 544 22.05 -7.62 5.29
CA LYS A 544 20.99 -8.21 4.47
C LYS A 544 19.65 -7.55 4.78
N TYR A 545 19.27 -7.47 6.05
CA TYR A 545 17.98 -6.92 6.41
C TYR A 545 17.85 -5.42 6.14
N THR A 546 18.95 -4.66 6.11
CA THR A 546 18.92 -3.26 5.67
C THR A 546 18.59 -3.13 4.18
N LEU A 547 19.12 -4.01 3.32
CA LEU A 547 18.70 -4.06 1.92
C LEU A 547 17.26 -4.59 1.78
N ASP A 548 16.89 -5.63 2.55
CA ASP A 548 15.53 -6.18 2.55
C ASP A 548 14.49 -5.12 2.92
N GLU A 549 14.79 -4.19 3.85
CA GLU A 549 13.94 -3.04 4.18
C GLU A 549 13.98 -1.96 3.08
N PHE A 550 15.14 -1.66 2.49
CA PHE A 550 15.28 -0.63 1.45
C PHE A 550 14.46 -0.97 0.19
N PHE A 551 14.47 -2.24 -0.23
CA PHE A 551 13.66 -2.72 -1.34
C PHE A 551 12.16 -2.87 -1.00
N LYS A 552 11.71 -2.57 0.23
CA LYS A 552 10.26 -2.39 0.54
C LYS A 552 9.73 -1.02 0.15
N GLY A 553 10.62 -0.02 0.08
CA GLY A 553 10.26 1.38 -0.11
C GLY A 553 9.76 2.09 1.15
N PRO A 554 9.55 3.42 1.04
CA PRO A 554 9.05 4.23 2.14
C PRO A 554 7.61 3.85 2.50
N GLY A 555 7.31 3.88 3.79
CA GLY A 555 5.97 3.56 4.31
C GLY A 555 4.92 4.64 4.02
N ALA A 556 3.64 4.40 4.26
CA ALA A 556 2.55 5.35 4.02
C ALA A 556 2.82 6.73 4.64
N THR A 557 3.22 6.79 5.92
CA THR A 557 3.57 8.05 6.59
C THR A 557 4.75 8.74 5.89
N GLU A 558 5.75 7.99 5.44
CA GLU A 558 6.92 8.54 4.74
C GLU A 558 6.55 8.99 3.32
N ARG A 559 5.74 8.22 2.59
CA ARG A 559 5.36 8.40 1.18
C ARG A 559 4.29 9.48 0.98
N TYR A 560 3.34 9.59 1.91
CA TYR A 560 2.18 10.48 1.83
C TYR A 560 2.24 11.65 2.81
N SER A 561 2.82 11.48 4.01
CA SER A 561 2.97 12.58 4.98
C SER A 561 4.33 13.29 4.91
N TYR A 562 5.42 12.60 4.54
CA TYR A 562 6.76 13.20 4.41
C TYR A 562 7.24 13.35 2.95
N GLY A 563 6.50 12.81 1.99
CA GLY A 563 6.79 12.88 0.56
C GLY A 563 8.08 12.14 0.14
N TRP A 564 8.34 10.95 0.67
CA TRP A 564 9.52 10.13 0.35
C TRP A 564 9.23 9.12 -0.78
N ILE A 565 10.28 8.73 -1.50
CA ILE A 565 10.27 7.72 -2.57
C ILE A 565 11.50 6.81 -2.50
N GLY A 566 11.34 5.56 -2.92
CA GLY A 566 12.47 4.75 -3.36
C GLY A 566 12.90 5.18 -4.76
N VAL A 567 14.20 5.13 -5.04
CA VAL A 567 14.78 5.34 -6.37
C VAL A 567 15.47 4.03 -6.72
N TYR A 568 15.06 3.41 -7.83
CA TYR A 568 15.38 2.01 -8.11
C TYR A 568 15.96 1.73 -9.50
N ASN A 569 15.84 2.65 -10.47
CA ASN A 569 16.53 2.54 -11.76
C ASN A 569 16.33 1.18 -12.46
N GLY A 570 15.09 0.71 -12.51
CA GLY A 570 14.67 -0.53 -13.17
C GLY A 570 14.90 -1.82 -12.38
N PHE A 571 15.78 -1.80 -11.37
CA PHE A 571 16.01 -2.93 -10.48
C PHE A 571 14.80 -3.17 -9.55
N THR A 572 14.44 -4.44 -9.38
CA THR A 572 13.31 -4.92 -8.56
C THR A 572 13.74 -5.47 -7.21
N GLY A 573 15.04 -5.75 -7.02
CA GLY A 573 15.60 -6.34 -5.81
C GLY A 573 17.08 -6.66 -5.97
N TYR A 574 17.55 -7.66 -5.22
CA TYR A 574 18.89 -8.20 -5.30
C TYR A 574 18.89 -9.72 -5.07
N SER A 575 19.75 -10.46 -5.77
CA SER A 575 19.84 -11.92 -5.74
C SER A 575 20.77 -12.43 -4.65
N SER A 576 21.87 -11.72 -4.38
CA SER A 576 22.80 -12.03 -3.30
C SER A 576 23.47 -10.78 -2.72
N LEU A 577 23.81 -10.87 -1.43
CA LEU A 577 24.66 -9.92 -0.71
C LEU A 577 25.77 -10.72 -0.04
N GLU A 578 27.00 -10.51 -0.46
CA GLU A 578 28.20 -11.07 0.16
C GLU A 578 28.98 -9.97 0.88
N VAL A 579 29.57 -10.27 2.05
CA VAL A 579 30.34 -9.30 2.82
C VAL A 579 31.68 -9.91 3.23
N ASN A 580 32.73 -9.54 2.51
CA ASN A 580 34.07 -10.11 2.63
C ASN A 580 35.08 -9.00 2.93
N ASN A 581 35.82 -9.10 4.05
CA ASN A 581 36.88 -8.15 4.45
C ASN A 581 36.46 -6.65 4.41
N GLY A 582 35.19 -6.36 4.72
CA GLY A 582 34.63 -5.00 4.69
C GLY A 582 34.20 -4.49 3.32
N VAL A 583 34.22 -5.33 2.29
CA VAL A 583 33.60 -5.09 0.99
C VAL A 583 32.23 -5.78 0.96
N ALA A 584 31.17 -5.02 0.69
CA ALA A 584 29.83 -5.55 0.45
C ALA A 584 29.58 -5.67 -1.06
N GLN A 585 29.34 -6.88 -1.55
CA GLN A 585 29.03 -7.18 -2.95
C GLN A 585 27.52 -7.42 -3.07
N VAL A 586 26.82 -6.55 -3.82
CA VAL A 586 25.37 -6.57 -4.01
C VAL A 586 25.08 -6.91 -5.47
N PHE A 587 24.41 -8.02 -5.74
CA PHE A 587 24.04 -8.44 -7.09
C PHE A 587 22.56 -8.13 -7.32
N LEU A 588 22.24 -7.18 -8.20
CA LEU A 588 20.88 -6.69 -8.39
C LEU A 588 20.04 -7.60 -9.29
N THR A 589 18.72 -7.47 -9.18
CA THR A 589 17.75 -8.14 -10.06
C THR A 589 16.79 -7.12 -10.68
N GLY A 590 16.27 -7.42 -11.87
CA GLY A 590 15.53 -6.47 -12.70
C GLY A 590 16.45 -5.78 -13.72
N VAL A 591 15.88 -5.30 -14.83
CA VAL A 591 16.66 -4.71 -15.93
C VAL A 591 17.05 -3.28 -15.58
N CYS A 592 18.34 -2.94 -15.69
CA CYS A 592 18.81 -1.59 -15.38
C CYS A 592 18.19 -0.51 -16.29
N THR A 593 17.60 0.54 -15.72
CA THR A 593 17.08 1.71 -16.46
C THR A 593 17.61 3.04 -15.91
N SER A 594 18.21 3.84 -16.80
CA SER A 594 18.67 5.19 -16.45
C SER A 594 17.52 6.18 -16.43
N GLU A 595 17.46 7.01 -15.39
CA GLU A 595 16.56 8.16 -15.27
C GLU A 595 17.25 9.49 -15.67
N GLY A 596 18.46 9.43 -16.24
CA GLY A 596 19.24 10.61 -16.66
C GLY A 596 19.70 11.51 -15.50
N LYS A 597 19.70 10.99 -14.26
CA LYS A 597 20.00 11.72 -13.02
C LYS A 597 21.32 11.28 -12.41
N THR A 598 22.02 12.22 -11.78
CA THR A 598 23.31 11.99 -11.07
C THR A 598 23.15 11.30 -9.71
N PHE A 599 21.94 11.24 -9.16
CA PHE A 599 21.60 10.50 -7.94
C PHE A 599 20.69 9.33 -8.31
N ASN A 600 21.11 8.11 -7.99
CA ASN A 600 20.46 6.87 -8.43
C ASN A 600 20.43 5.82 -7.30
N ILE A 601 19.92 4.61 -7.59
CA ILE A 601 19.83 3.50 -6.62
C ILE A 601 21.17 3.15 -5.96
N ALA A 602 22.30 3.28 -6.66
CA ALA A 602 23.62 2.94 -6.11
C ALA A 602 24.00 3.86 -4.94
N ASP A 603 23.62 5.13 -5.00
CA ASP A 603 23.85 6.10 -3.94
C ASP A 603 23.03 5.74 -2.69
N LEU A 604 21.76 5.34 -2.86
CA LEU A 604 20.90 4.88 -1.76
C LEU A 604 21.36 3.54 -1.17
N ILE A 605 21.76 2.55 -1.98
CA ILE A 605 22.32 1.27 -1.50
C ILE A 605 23.62 1.54 -0.71
N THR A 606 24.48 2.42 -1.23
CA THR A 606 25.74 2.78 -0.57
C THR A 606 25.50 3.48 0.77
N LEU A 607 24.59 4.46 0.83
CA LEU A 607 24.17 5.11 2.09
C LEU A 607 23.60 4.10 3.10
N ASN A 608 22.76 3.17 2.63
CA ASN A 608 22.15 2.15 3.47
C ASN A 608 23.17 1.15 4.04
N LEU A 609 24.19 0.73 3.28
CA LEU A 609 25.23 -0.19 3.75
C LEU A 609 26.35 0.50 4.54
N LYS A 610 26.79 1.70 4.14
CA LYS A 610 27.87 2.44 4.84
C LYS A 610 27.45 3.08 6.16
N GLN A 611 26.19 2.92 6.58
CA GLN A 611 25.80 3.22 7.97
C GLN A 611 26.50 2.29 8.99
N PHE A 612 27.00 1.12 8.56
CA PHE A 612 27.68 0.16 9.40
C PHE A 612 29.22 0.32 9.30
N PRO A 613 29.94 0.59 10.39
CA PRO A 613 31.40 0.82 10.36
C PRO A 613 32.25 -0.36 9.86
N ALA A 614 31.67 -1.55 9.73
CA ALA A 614 32.33 -2.72 9.15
C ALA A 614 32.35 -2.70 7.61
N ILE A 615 31.49 -1.91 6.95
CA ILE A 615 31.44 -1.80 5.49
C ILE A 615 32.26 -0.58 5.05
N GLN A 616 33.43 -0.84 4.46
CA GLN A 616 34.32 0.18 3.92
C GLN A 616 33.97 0.51 2.47
N PHE A 617 33.57 -0.50 1.69
CA PHE A 617 33.33 -0.40 0.25
C PHE A 617 32.07 -1.17 -0.16
N VAL A 618 31.35 -0.64 -1.14
CA VAL A 618 30.13 -1.25 -1.71
C VAL A 618 30.33 -1.47 -3.21
N LYS A 619 30.21 -2.72 -3.66
CA LYS A 619 30.30 -3.16 -5.06
C LYS A 619 28.92 -3.59 -5.52
N ILE A 620 28.31 -2.81 -6.39
CA ILE A 620 26.97 -3.07 -6.92
C ILE A 620 27.12 -3.60 -8.34
N TYR A 621 26.55 -4.78 -8.57
CA TYR A 621 26.56 -5.50 -9.84
C TYR A 621 25.13 -5.49 -10.43
N ASP A 622 25.03 -5.40 -11.75
CA ASP A 622 23.76 -5.46 -12.48
C ASP A 622 23.22 -6.91 -12.60
N GLU A 623 22.11 -7.08 -13.32
CA GLU A 623 21.46 -8.36 -13.56
C GLU A 623 22.32 -9.37 -14.35
N ASN A 624 23.41 -8.91 -14.97
CA ASN A 624 24.39 -9.73 -15.69
C ASN A 624 25.65 -10.01 -14.83
N GLY A 625 25.69 -9.53 -13.60
CA GLY A 625 26.84 -9.67 -12.71
C GLY A 625 28.00 -8.73 -13.05
N LEU A 626 27.74 -7.58 -13.69
CA LEU A 626 28.78 -6.63 -14.11
C LEU A 626 28.84 -5.38 -13.21
N THR A 627 30.06 -4.94 -12.92
CA THR A 627 30.36 -3.66 -12.24
C THR A 627 31.66 -3.08 -12.79
N GLN A 628 31.88 -1.76 -12.69
CA GLN A 628 33.04 -1.11 -13.33
C GLN A 628 34.40 -1.46 -12.69
N THR A 629 34.45 -1.62 -11.36
CA THR A 629 35.72 -1.80 -10.62
C THR A 629 35.65 -2.97 -9.63
N PRO A 630 35.39 -4.22 -10.08
CA PRO A 630 35.14 -5.36 -9.19
C PRO A 630 36.26 -5.58 -8.16
N ASN A 631 37.53 -5.42 -8.59
CA ASN A 631 38.71 -5.77 -7.80
C ASN A 631 39.39 -4.57 -7.09
N GLY A 632 38.76 -3.39 -7.03
CA GLY A 632 39.35 -2.18 -6.47
C GLY A 632 38.91 -1.86 -5.03
N LEU A 633 39.77 -1.23 -4.22
CA LEU A 633 39.43 -0.66 -2.90
C LEU A 633 38.70 0.69 -3.05
N SER A 634 37.47 0.61 -3.57
CA SER A 634 36.58 1.74 -3.87
C SER A 634 35.14 1.26 -3.83
N ASP A 635 34.18 2.17 -3.85
CA ASP A 635 32.82 1.80 -4.27
C ASP A 635 32.81 1.49 -5.78
N SER A 636 31.76 0.79 -6.25
CA SER A 636 31.55 0.49 -7.66
C SER A 636 30.07 0.33 -7.96
N GLU A 637 29.64 0.83 -9.10
CA GLU A 637 28.29 0.65 -9.63
C GLU A 637 28.35 0.14 -11.09
N PRO A 638 27.26 -0.45 -11.62
CA PRO A 638 27.20 -0.91 -13.00
C PRO A 638 27.22 0.26 -13.98
N ARG A 639 27.69 0.00 -15.21
CA ARG A 639 27.90 1.04 -16.23
C ARG A 639 26.63 1.82 -16.59
N CYS A 640 25.47 1.15 -16.60
CA CYS A 640 24.17 1.76 -16.87
C CYS A 640 23.76 2.85 -15.86
N LEU A 641 24.32 2.84 -14.64
CA LEU A 641 24.09 3.86 -13.61
C LEU A 641 25.12 5.00 -13.67
N SER A 642 26.35 4.72 -14.13
CA SER A 642 27.47 5.64 -14.07
C SER A 642 27.69 6.52 -15.31
N GLU A 643 27.17 6.12 -16.48
CA GLU A 643 27.34 6.89 -17.73
C GLU A 643 26.78 8.33 -17.65
N PHE A 644 25.98 8.63 -16.62
CA PHE A 644 25.38 9.94 -16.36
C PHE A 644 25.98 10.66 -15.13
N LYS A 645 26.99 10.09 -14.45
CA LYS A 645 27.77 10.77 -13.39
C LYS A 645 28.97 11.49 -14.01
N THR A 646 28.81 12.79 -14.25
CA THR A 646 29.83 13.64 -14.91
C THR A 646 31.21 13.52 -14.23
N PRO A 647 32.29 13.19 -14.96
CA PRO A 647 33.61 12.99 -14.35
C PRO A 647 34.28 14.32 -13.99
N THR A 648 34.28 14.67 -12.71
CA THR A 648 35.07 15.79 -12.18
C THR A 648 36.57 15.47 -12.29
N PRO A 649 37.41 16.35 -12.89
CA PRO A 649 38.83 16.06 -13.09
C PRO A 649 39.62 15.92 -11.79
N THR A 650 40.47 14.89 -11.72
CA THR A 650 41.49 14.73 -10.68
C THR A 650 42.50 15.88 -10.73
N GLN A 651 42.49 16.79 -9.74
CA GLN A 651 43.54 17.80 -9.65
C GLN A 651 44.84 17.24 -9.03
N THR A 652 45.95 17.62 -9.64
CA THR A 652 47.30 17.13 -9.38
C THR A 652 47.85 17.60 -8.03
N ARG A 653 48.68 16.77 -7.40
CA ARG A 653 49.48 17.13 -6.21
C ARG A 653 50.44 18.30 -6.49
N THR A 654 50.47 19.28 -5.58
CA THR A 654 51.63 20.15 -5.32
C THR A 654 52.08 19.93 -3.88
N ALA A 655 53.37 20.11 -3.57
CA ALA A 655 53.97 19.65 -2.30
C ALA A 655 54.88 20.70 -1.65
N THR A 656 54.93 20.69 -0.30
CA THR A 656 56.11 20.90 0.61
C THR A 656 56.91 22.21 0.44
N PRO A 657 57.22 23.02 1.50
CA PRO A 657 57.84 22.59 2.78
C PRO A 657 57.15 23.13 4.08
N THR A 658 57.06 22.39 5.20
CA THR A 658 58.09 21.92 6.16
C THR A 658 58.45 22.94 7.27
N ARG A 659 58.07 22.63 8.53
CA ARG A 659 58.96 22.74 9.73
C ARG A 659 58.45 21.91 10.92
N THR A 660 59.16 20.81 11.21
CA THR A 660 59.23 20.06 12.49
C THR A 660 60.07 20.86 13.52
N PRO A 661 60.24 20.50 14.83
CA PRO A 661 60.01 19.17 15.45
C PRO A 661 59.43 19.07 16.90
N THR A 662 58.78 17.92 17.21
CA THR A 662 58.91 17.14 18.50
C THR A 662 58.25 17.75 19.78
N ARG A 663 57.67 17.02 20.78
CA ARG A 663 57.88 15.65 21.32
C ARG A 663 56.63 15.06 22.07
N THR A 664 56.56 13.71 22.15
CA THR A 664 55.85 12.83 23.14
C THR A 664 54.34 12.99 23.46
N PRO A 665 53.55 11.90 23.45
CA PRO A 665 52.16 11.88 23.95
C PRO A 665 52.03 11.50 25.45
N THR A 666 50.92 11.93 26.06
CA THR A 666 50.40 11.48 27.37
C THR A 666 48.86 11.35 27.29
N PRO A 667 48.13 10.74 28.24
CA PRO A 667 47.12 9.74 27.89
C PRO A 667 45.77 10.33 27.46
N THR A 668 45.00 9.54 26.71
CA THR A 668 43.60 9.80 26.39
C THR A 668 42.77 10.01 27.65
N HIS A 669 42.40 11.25 27.95
CA HIS A 669 41.29 11.53 28.87
C HIS A 669 40.01 10.98 28.24
N THR A 670 39.45 9.92 28.83
CA THR A 670 38.19 9.31 28.40
C THR A 670 37.10 10.37 28.42
N ARG A 671 36.66 10.83 27.24
CA ARG A 671 35.62 11.86 27.15
C ARG A 671 34.33 11.28 27.75
N ARG A 672 33.88 11.88 28.85
CA ARG A 672 32.66 11.52 29.59
C ARG A 672 31.51 11.25 28.60
N PRO A 673 30.73 10.16 28.74
CA PRO A 673 29.71 9.82 27.76
C PRO A 673 28.77 11.01 27.52
N THR A 674 28.68 11.45 26.26
CA THR A 674 27.71 12.45 25.84
C THR A 674 26.33 11.91 26.17
N VAL A 675 25.60 12.61 27.03
CA VAL A 675 24.30 12.17 27.54
C VAL A 675 23.38 11.85 26.36
N THR A 676 22.86 10.62 26.32
CA THR A 676 21.90 10.19 25.30
C THR A 676 20.75 11.20 25.25
N PRO A 677 20.44 11.81 24.08
CA PRO A 677 19.44 12.87 24.00
C PRO A 677 18.09 12.32 24.48
N MET A 678 17.62 12.91 25.58
CA MET A 678 16.37 12.54 26.23
C MET A 678 15.20 12.95 25.35
N TYR A 679 14.05 12.30 25.56
CA TYR A 679 12.80 12.86 25.09
C TYR A 679 12.40 13.96 26.08
N VAL A 680 12.25 15.18 25.58
CA VAL A 680 11.84 16.35 26.37
C VAL A 680 10.56 16.93 25.80
N GLN A 681 9.71 17.44 26.68
CA GLN A 681 8.50 18.13 26.29
C GLN A 681 8.83 19.56 25.91
N VAL A 682 8.53 19.92 24.66
CA VAL A 682 8.69 21.28 24.12
C VAL A 682 7.30 21.83 23.87
N LYS A 683 6.98 22.99 24.44
CA LYS A 683 5.73 23.71 24.17
C LYS A 683 5.90 24.55 22.91
N VAL A 684 4.95 24.43 21.99
CA VAL A 684 5.00 25.07 20.67
C VAL A 684 3.74 25.92 20.49
N TYR A 685 3.93 27.19 20.14
CA TYR A 685 2.87 28.16 19.92
C TYR A 685 2.50 28.25 18.43
N PHE A 686 1.20 28.16 18.16
CA PHE A 686 0.55 28.29 16.87
C PHE A 686 -0.58 29.33 16.98
N VAL A 687 -1.43 29.46 15.96
CA VAL A 687 -2.58 30.37 15.93
C VAL A 687 -3.91 29.63 15.79
N SER A 688 -4.94 30.10 16.46
CA SER A 688 -6.31 29.62 16.23
C SER A 688 -6.85 30.22 14.93
N ARG A 689 -7.15 29.36 13.94
CA ARG A 689 -7.70 29.77 12.63
C ARG A 689 -8.95 30.64 12.79
N THR A 690 -9.86 30.24 13.68
CA THR A 690 -11.12 30.96 13.94
C THR A 690 -10.87 32.39 14.43
N ARG A 691 -9.94 32.57 15.39
CA ARG A 691 -9.67 33.88 16.00
C ARG A 691 -8.86 34.80 15.09
N TYR A 692 -7.92 34.26 14.31
CA TYR A 692 -7.14 35.01 13.33
C TYR A 692 -7.97 35.47 12.12
N ASN A 693 -8.84 34.59 11.60
CA ASN A 693 -9.78 34.95 10.54
C ASN A 693 -10.78 36.02 11.01
N ALA A 694 -11.21 35.97 12.27
CA ALA A 694 -12.09 36.96 12.91
C ALA A 694 -11.36 38.17 13.51
N ASN A 695 -10.05 38.33 13.28
CA ASN A 695 -9.19 39.40 13.82
C ASN A 695 -9.37 39.68 15.34
N THR A 696 -9.64 38.64 16.13
CA THR A 696 -9.97 38.76 17.57
C THR A 696 -8.81 38.20 18.42
N PRO A 697 -7.94 39.03 19.02
CA PRO A 697 -6.84 38.57 19.87
C PRO A 697 -7.35 38.04 21.23
N PRO A 698 -6.54 37.24 21.98
CA PRO A 698 -5.21 36.72 21.61
C PRO A 698 -5.31 35.68 20.49
N PHE A 699 -4.41 35.73 19.51
CA PHE A 699 -4.47 34.84 18.34
C PHE A 699 -3.86 33.46 18.63
N GLU A 700 -2.91 33.45 19.56
CA GLU A 700 -2.04 32.34 19.89
C GLU A 700 -2.75 31.19 20.65
N VAL A 701 -2.22 29.99 20.43
CA VAL A 701 -2.60 28.72 21.07
C VAL A 701 -1.31 27.91 21.23
N ASN A 702 -1.26 26.94 22.16
CA ASN A 702 -0.05 26.13 22.35
C ASN A 702 -0.34 24.66 22.63
N GLY A 703 0.48 23.79 22.05
CA GLY A 703 0.52 22.35 22.30
C GLY A 703 1.85 21.93 22.92
N ILE A 704 1.93 20.70 23.44
CA ILE A 704 3.14 20.11 24.00
C ILE A 704 3.57 18.94 23.12
N ARG A 705 4.84 18.90 22.72
CA ARG A 705 5.39 17.87 21.84
C ARG A 705 6.61 17.18 22.43
N TRP A 706 6.74 15.89 22.16
CA TRP A 706 7.90 15.09 22.53
C TRP A 706 9.00 15.21 21.47
N ALA A 707 10.00 16.04 21.74
CA ALA A 707 11.16 16.17 20.87
C ALA A 707 12.38 15.46 21.48
N ARG A 708 13.19 14.81 20.65
CA ARG A 708 14.39 14.08 21.09
C ARG A 708 15.63 14.97 20.95
N THR A 709 15.80 15.88 21.90
CA THR A 709 16.85 16.91 21.87
C THR A 709 17.55 17.04 23.22
N ASN A 710 18.77 17.57 23.20
CA ASN A 710 19.48 18.08 24.38
C ASN A 710 19.52 19.61 24.43
N ASN A 711 18.90 20.30 23.46
CA ASN A 711 18.80 21.75 23.40
C ASN A 711 17.39 22.15 22.91
N VAL A 712 16.52 22.57 23.84
CA VAL A 712 15.10 22.84 23.57
C VAL A 712 14.86 24.11 22.74
N ILE A 713 15.80 25.07 22.77
CA ILE A 713 15.62 26.40 22.17
C ILE A 713 15.57 26.37 20.63
N PRO A 714 16.51 25.76 19.88
CA PRO A 714 16.34 25.58 18.43
C PRO A 714 15.20 24.60 18.12
N THR A 715 14.99 23.59 18.97
CA THR A 715 14.00 22.53 18.71
C THR A 715 12.55 23.02 18.79
N VAL A 716 12.24 24.12 19.48
CA VAL A 716 10.90 24.74 19.34
C VAL A 716 10.68 25.30 17.93
N LEU A 717 11.74 25.79 17.26
CA LEU A 717 11.67 26.27 15.89
C LEU A 717 11.51 25.08 14.92
N ASP A 718 12.27 24.00 15.14
CA ASP A 718 12.10 22.73 14.40
C ASP A 718 10.65 22.23 14.47
N GLU A 719 10.02 22.28 15.65
CA GLU A 719 8.62 21.88 15.82
C GLU A 719 7.62 22.89 15.24
N TYR A 720 7.89 24.19 15.36
CA TYR A 720 7.05 25.24 14.78
C TYR A 720 6.98 25.12 13.25
N PHE A 721 8.13 24.94 12.58
CA PHE A 721 8.19 24.83 11.12
C PHE A 721 7.70 23.48 10.55
N LYS A 722 7.45 22.47 11.40
CA LYS A 722 6.63 21.29 11.02
C LYS A 722 5.14 21.63 10.91
N GLY A 723 4.71 22.75 11.50
CA GLY A 723 3.33 23.18 11.60
C GLY A 723 2.50 22.32 12.57
N PRO A 724 1.23 22.70 12.84
CA PRO A 724 0.33 21.91 13.65
C PRO A 724 0.08 20.52 13.03
N GLY A 725 0.04 19.49 13.88
CA GLY A 725 -0.23 18.09 13.53
C GLY A 725 -1.69 17.84 13.16
N ALA A 726 -2.04 16.57 12.90
CA ALA A 726 -3.39 16.20 12.43
C ALA A 726 -4.50 16.71 13.38
N THR A 727 -4.52 16.23 14.63
CA THR A 727 -5.48 16.63 15.67
C THR A 727 -5.46 18.13 15.96
N GLU A 728 -4.27 18.75 15.97
CA GLU A 728 -4.12 20.20 16.18
C GLU A 728 -4.82 21.00 15.05
N ARG A 729 -4.77 20.51 13.80
CA ARG A 729 -5.43 21.15 12.65
C ARG A 729 -6.92 20.84 12.53
N THR A 730 -7.32 19.58 12.70
CA THR A 730 -8.69 19.12 12.43
C THR A 730 -9.60 19.27 13.65
N SER A 731 -9.14 18.85 14.82
CA SER A 731 -9.93 18.86 16.07
C SER A 731 -9.86 20.19 16.81
N PHE A 732 -8.70 20.88 16.78
CA PHE A 732 -8.50 22.13 17.51
C PHE A 732 -8.45 23.39 16.62
N GLY A 733 -8.44 23.23 15.29
CA GLY A 733 -8.51 24.34 14.33
C GLY A 733 -7.26 25.23 14.31
N TRP A 734 -6.07 24.70 14.58
CA TRP A 734 -4.83 25.46 14.64
C TRP A 734 -4.16 25.60 13.25
N ILE A 735 -3.44 26.70 13.07
CA ILE A 735 -2.61 27.03 11.91
C ILE A 735 -1.26 27.59 12.36
N ALA A 736 -0.22 27.38 11.57
CA ALA A 736 1.02 28.15 11.68
C ALA A 736 0.96 29.32 10.69
N LEU A 737 1.54 30.46 11.05
CA LEU A 737 1.74 31.59 10.14
C LEU A 737 3.16 31.54 9.61
N TYR A 738 3.30 31.66 8.28
CA TYR A 738 4.58 31.48 7.62
C TYR A 738 5.04 32.69 6.80
N ASN A 739 4.11 33.53 6.34
CA ASN A 739 4.40 34.75 5.58
C ASN A 739 5.50 34.57 4.50
N GLY A 740 5.35 33.51 3.69
CA GLY A 740 6.29 33.13 2.61
C GLY A 740 7.49 32.28 3.03
N PHE A 741 7.89 32.31 4.30
CA PHE A 741 9.01 31.52 4.80
C PHE A 741 8.67 30.03 4.95
N THR A 742 9.68 29.19 4.75
CA THR A 742 9.60 27.72 4.68
C THR A 742 10.39 27.00 5.79
N GLY A 743 11.03 27.77 6.66
CA GLY A 743 11.96 27.29 7.67
C GLY A 743 12.96 28.38 8.06
N TYR A 744 14.02 27.98 8.76
CA TYR A 744 15.21 28.79 8.98
C TYR A 744 16.45 28.08 8.40
N SER A 745 17.40 28.88 7.92
CA SER A 745 18.69 28.43 7.37
C SER A 745 19.78 28.34 8.44
N ARG A 746 19.69 29.17 9.49
CA ARG A 746 20.68 29.23 10.57
C ARG A 746 20.05 29.73 11.88
N PHE A 747 20.50 29.18 13.01
CA PHE A 747 20.12 29.60 14.36
C PHE A 747 21.37 29.73 15.23
N GLU A 748 21.52 30.87 15.90
CA GLU A 748 22.67 31.17 16.76
C GLU A 748 22.21 31.79 18.08
N MET A 749 22.88 31.45 19.19
CA MET A 749 22.70 32.10 20.49
C MET A 749 23.98 32.84 20.85
N ILE A 750 23.90 34.17 20.96
CA ILE A 750 25.01 35.05 21.31
C ILE A 750 24.51 35.96 22.43
N ASP A 751 25.16 35.94 23.60
CA ASP A 751 24.86 36.81 24.75
C ASP A 751 23.35 36.96 25.05
N SER A 752 22.67 35.83 25.26
CA SER A 752 21.22 35.71 25.49
C SER A 752 20.32 36.29 24.38
N THR A 753 20.87 36.50 23.18
CA THR A 753 20.16 36.96 21.99
C THR A 753 20.06 35.84 20.96
N ALA A 754 18.83 35.43 20.66
CA ALA A 754 18.52 34.38 19.67
C ALA A 754 18.48 34.97 18.26
N HIS A 755 19.38 34.54 17.39
CA HIS A 755 19.47 34.97 16.00
C HIS A 755 18.89 33.89 15.10
N VAL A 756 17.83 34.22 14.35
CA VAL A 756 17.06 33.31 13.50
C VAL A 756 17.11 33.82 12.06
N TYR A 757 17.79 33.09 11.18
CA TYR A 757 17.91 33.44 9.77
C TYR A 757 16.89 32.63 8.97
N LEU A 758 15.84 33.26 8.47
CA LEU A 758 14.75 32.57 7.78
C LEU A 758 15.15 32.04 6.39
N LYS A 759 14.27 31.25 5.77
CA LYS A 759 14.49 30.63 4.46
C LYS A 759 13.20 30.61 3.64
N GLY A 760 13.24 31.07 2.40
CA GLY A 760 12.08 31.22 1.51
C GLY A 760 11.73 32.70 1.34
N ALA A 761 11.11 33.06 0.23
CA ALA A 761 10.85 34.46 -0.10
C ALA A 761 9.79 35.06 0.81
N CYS A 762 10.04 36.25 1.36
CA CYS A 762 9.11 36.92 2.26
C CYS A 762 7.79 37.31 1.58
N SER A 763 6.66 37.04 2.23
CA SER A 763 5.30 37.29 1.71
C SER A 763 4.34 37.66 2.86
N SER A 764 4.37 38.92 3.27
CA SER A 764 3.42 39.49 4.25
C SER A 764 2.04 39.71 3.63
N ASP A 765 0.99 39.49 4.42
CA ASP A 765 -0.40 39.80 4.08
C ASP A 765 -0.87 41.18 4.63
N GLY A 766 0.08 42.03 5.06
CA GLY A 766 -0.21 43.40 5.54
C GLY A 766 -0.89 43.45 6.91
N ARG A 767 -0.62 42.46 7.77
CA ARG A 767 -1.20 42.36 9.12
C ARG A 767 -0.15 42.54 10.21
N ASP A 768 -0.54 43.19 11.32
CA ASP A 768 0.28 43.43 12.52
C ASP A 768 0.77 42.14 13.22
N PHE A 769 0.13 40.99 12.95
CA PHE A 769 0.45 39.71 13.57
C PHE A 769 0.91 38.69 12.51
N THR A 770 2.21 38.47 12.44
CA THR A 770 2.89 37.63 11.44
C THR A 770 3.57 36.43 12.09
N ILE A 771 4.28 35.63 11.28
CA ILE A 771 5.27 34.64 11.73
C ILE A 771 6.23 35.21 12.81
N ALA A 772 6.62 36.49 12.74
CA ALA A 772 7.58 37.07 13.68
C ALA A 772 7.07 37.03 15.12
N ASN A 773 5.80 37.36 15.35
CA ASN A 773 5.15 37.34 16.65
C ASN A 773 5.21 35.91 17.25
N LEU A 774 4.98 34.89 16.42
CA LEU A 774 5.04 33.48 16.84
C LEU A 774 6.46 32.98 17.09
N LEU A 775 7.45 33.38 16.30
CA LEU A 775 8.85 33.00 16.55
C LEU A 775 9.40 33.67 17.82
N ILE A 776 9.06 34.94 18.05
CA ILE A 776 9.38 35.64 19.32
C ILE A 776 8.71 34.93 20.49
N LEU A 777 7.41 34.61 20.40
CA LEU A 777 6.66 33.92 21.45
C LEU A 777 7.20 32.51 21.75
N ASN A 778 7.53 31.74 20.72
CA ASN A 778 8.13 30.41 20.85
C ASN A 778 9.52 30.46 21.51
N LEU A 779 10.33 31.50 21.27
CA LEU A 779 11.68 31.61 21.84
C LEU A 779 11.70 32.26 23.23
N LYS A 780 10.87 33.28 23.49
CA LYS A 780 10.83 33.99 24.78
C LYS A 780 10.14 33.24 25.92
N GLN A 781 9.67 32.02 25.68
CA GLN A 781 9.30 31.11 26.77
C GLN A 781 10.53 30.59 27.54
N PHE A 782 11.74 30.72 26.99
CA PHE A 782 13.00 30.33 27.62
C PHE A 782 13.66 31.56 28.29
N PRO A 783 13.91 31.55 29.63
CA PRO A 783 14.47 32.70 30.35
C PRO A 783 15.90 33.06 29.90
N GLU A 784 16.59 32.14 29.21
CA GLU A 784 17.90 32.36 28.61
C GLU A 784 17.85 33.26 27.36
N VAL A 785 16.66 33.48 26.77
CA VAL A 785 16.45 34.30 25.56
C VAL A 785 15.87 35.66 25.94
N ARG A 786 16.73 36.66 26.05
CA ARG A 786 16.37 38.05 26.37
C ARG A 786 15.85 38.82 25.16
N PHE A 787 16.46 38.61 23.99
CA PHE A 787 16.14 39.28 22.74
C PHE A 787 16.10 38.29 21.57
N VAL A 788 15.28 38.57 20.56
CA VAL A 788 15.16 37.76 19.35
C VAL A 788 15.43 38.62 18.11
N LYS A 789 16.37 38.19 17.26
CA LYS A 789 16.74 38.80 15.98
C LYS A 789 16.28 37.89 14.86
N ILE A 790 15.20 38.26 14.18
CA ILE A 790 14.70 37.55 13.01
C ILE A 790 15.26 38.24 11.78
N TYR A 791 15.92 37.48 10.91
CA TYR A 791 16.47 37.93 9.64
C TYR A 791 15.72 37.26 8.49
N ASP A 792 15.56 37.96 7.38
CA ASP A 792 15.00 37.41 6.13
C ASP A 792 15.97 36.46 5.40
N GLU A 793 15.55 35.97 4.24
CA GLU A 793 16.34 35.06 3.39
C GLU A 793 17.63 35.68 2.83
N ASN A 794 17.74 37.02 2.85
CA ASN A 794 18.94 37.76 2.46
C ASN A 794 19.83 38.10 3.67
N GLY A 795 19.45 37.66 4.88
CA GLY A 795 20.18 37.92 6.12
C GLY A 795 20.00 39.33 6.65
N SER A 796 18.92 40.04 6.30
CA SER A 796 18.65 41.41 6.74
C SER A 796 17.64 41.47 7.90
N THR A 797 17.85 42.41 8.83
CA THR A 797 16.95 42.75 9.93
C THR A 797 17.12 44.23 10.29
N GLN A 798 16.09 44.89 10.83
CA GLN A 798 16.11 46.34 11.05
C GLN A 798 17.16 46.81 12.07
N ASN A 799 17.36 46.04 13.15
CA ASN A 799 18.24 46.40 14.25
C ASN A 799 19.07 45.18 14.72
N PRO A 800 20.13 44.79 13.98
CA PRO A 800 20.91 43.59 14.30
C PRO A 800 21.66 43.69 15.63
N LEU A 801 22.12 44.88 16.05
CA LEU A 801 23.04 45.05 17.19
C LEU A 801 22.42 45.69 18.44
N GLY A 802 21.20 46.26 18.36
CA GLY A 802 20.57 46.94 19.50
C GLY A 802 19.95 46.01 20.55
N LEU A 803 19.73 46.52 21.76
CA LEU A 803 19.19 45.77 22.91
C LEU A 803 17.65 45.69 22.90
N ALA A 804 17.09 45.16 21.81
CA ALA A 804 15.66 44.94 21.58
C ALA A 804 15.44 43.77 20.62
N ASP A 805 14.20 43.30 20.47
CA ASP A 805 13.86 42.38 19.38
C ASP A 805 13.98 43.08 18.01
N SER A 806 14.17 42.31 16.94
CA SER A 806 14.27 42.84 15.57
C SER A 806 13.65 41.87 14.57
N ILE A 807 13.01 42.42 13.55
CA ILE A 807 12.36 41.69 12.45
C ILE A 807 12.84 42.25 11.09
N PRO A 808 12.76 41.49 9.99
CA PRO A 808 13.04 42.04 8.66
C PRO A 808 11.98 43.08 8.26
N ALA A 809 12.35 44.01 7.39
CA ALA A 809 11.44 45.07 6.94
C ALA A 809 10.20 44.52 6.21
N CYS A 810 10.32 43.37 5.54
CA CYS A 810 9.23 42.71 4.82
C CYS A 810 8.14 42.07 5.72
N LEU A 811 8.35 42.03 7.05
CA LEU A 811 7.38 41.58 8.05
C LEU A 811 6.79 42.73 8.89
N LEU A 812 7.02 43.98 8.49
CA LEU A 812 6.18 45.10 8.92
C LEU A 812 4.81 45.05 8.20
N PRO A 813 3.76 45.63 8.80
CA PRO A 813 2.53 46.00 8.09
C PRO A 813 2.77 47.19 7.13
#